data_AF-A0A3Q7P2S7-F1
#
_entry.id   AF-A0A3Q7P2S7-F1
#
_cell.length_a   1.000
_cell.length_b   1.000
_cell.length_c   1.000
_cell.angle_alpha   90.00
_cell.angle_beta   90.00
_cell.angle_gamma   90.00
#
_symmetry.space_group_name_H-M   'P 1'
#
loop_
_entity.id
_entity.type
_entity.pdbx_description
1 polymer ?
#
loop_
_entity_poly.entity_id
_entity_poly.type
_entity_poly.pdbx_seq_one_letter_code
_entity_poly.pdbx_strand_id
1 'polypeptide(L)'
;MTHRDNVGPLGSLKFVTLLVALIPEFLFLGAGVQLQDNGYDGLLVAINPQVSEDQNLIANIKEMITEASFYLFNATKRRVFFRNIKILIPATWKANNYSKVKQELYEKANVIVTDWYGVHGDDPYTLQYRGCGKEGKYIHFTSNFLVNDDLTAGYGPRGRVFVHEWAHLRWGVFDEYNDEKPFYINGQNQIKVTRCSSDITGIFVCEKGPCPQENCIISKLFKEGCMFIYNSTQNATASIMFMQSLSSVVEFCTAHTHNQEAPNLQNQMCSLRSAWDVIADSADFNHSCAMNGTEFPPPPVFSLIQAGDKVVCLVLDVSSKMAEVVEKLNGKAYGSVMILVTSGNDEHVGNCLLTVLSSGSTIHSIALGSSVVENLEELSHHTGGLKFFVPDKSNSNSMTDAFSRISSGTGDIFQQRIQLESTGENLKPHHQLKNTVTLDNSVGNDTTFLVTWQTSGPPEIALFDPNGRKYYANNFTTNPALQTARLCIPGTAKPGLWTYTLNNTHHSLQALKVTVTSRASSSAMPPATVEAFVERDSTHFPQPVMIYANVRKGIYPILNATVTATIEPEAADPIALDLFDNGAGADIIKNDGIYSRYFFSFAVNGRYSLKVHVSHSPSISGLAYSIPGSRAMYVPGYIANGNIQMNAPRKSVGRSEEEPKWGFSRVSSGGSFSVLGVPAGPHPDVFPPCKITDLHAVKVEEEVTLFWTAPGEDYDQGHANSYEIRISKSLQNIQDDFNNAILVNTSKLNPQQAGTKEVFTFSPKLFTNGPDHQPDGETQESHRIYVAIRAIDRNSLKSAVSNIAQASLFIPPNSAPILVRDNLILKGVLTAVGLIGIICLTIVVTHCILNRKKRADKKKNGTKLI
;
A
#
# COMPACT_ATOMS: atom_id res chain seq x y z
N MET A 1 -41.33 17.76 -64.83
CA MET A 1 -41.38 19.10 -64.19
C MET A 1 -41.93 18.88 -62.80
N THR A 2 -41.23 19.02 -61.68
CA THR A 2 -39.97 19.71 -61.36
C THR A 2 -39.43 19.14 -60.04
N HIS A 3 -38.10 19.08 -59.94
CA HIS A 3 -37.24 18.62 -58.86
C HIS A 3 -37.62 18.99 -57.42
N ARG A 4 -37.30 18.09 -56.47
CA ARG A 4 -36.41 18.43 -55.34
C ARG A 4 -35.80 17.17 -54.70
N ASP A 5 -34.47 17.20 -54.62
CA ASP A 5 -33.57 16.13 -54.20
C ASP A 5 -33.62 15.84 -52.69
N ASN A 6 -33.58 14.55 -52.36
CA ASN A 6 -33.25 14.01 -51.05
C ASN A 6 -31.72 14.00 -50.89
N VAL A 7 -31.20 14.80 -49.95
CA VAL A 7 -29.85 14.64 -49.40
C VAL A 7 -29.97 14.77 -47.88
N GLY A 8 -29.82 13.66 -47.17
CA GLY A 8 -29.69 13.67 -45.71
C GLY A 8 -28.26 14.03 -45.29
N PRO A 9 -28.03 14.56 -44.06
CA PRO A 9 -26.68 14.77 -43.57
C PRO A 9 -26.20 13.49 -42.87
N LEU A 10 -25.56 12.61 -43.63
CA LEU A 10 -24.59 11.65 -43.09
C LEU A 10 -23.24 12.36 -43.02
N GLY A 11 -22.99 13.12 -41.95
CA GLY A 11 -21.77 13.94 -41.90
C GLY A 11 -21.59 14.77 -40.64
N SER A 12 -21.48 14.15 -39.47
CA SER A 12 -20.85 14.81 -38.30
C SER A 12 -20.01 13.88 -37.41
N LEU A 13 -20.17 12.55 -37.52
CA LEU A 13 -19.49 11.61 -36.61
C LEU A 13 -18.03 11.27 -36.97
N LYS A 14 -17.48 11.79 -38.08
CA LYS A 14 -16.09 11.50 -38.50
C LYS A 14 -15.12 12.67 -38.38
N PHE A 15 -15.58 13.88 -38.07
CA PHE A 15 -14.70 15.06 -38.01
C PHE A 15 -14.08 15.29 -36.63
N VAL A 16 -14.75 14.89 -35.55
CA VAL A 16 -14.24 15.08 -34.17
C VAL A 16 -13.12 14.07 -33.86
N THR A 17 -13.22 12.83 -34.34
CA THR A 17 -12.17 11.81 -34.18
C THR A 17 -10.92 12.08 -35.02
N LEU A 18 -11.05 12.80 -36.15
CA LEU A 18 -9.91 13.08 -37.03
C LEU A 18 -9.08 14.30 -36.58
N LEU A 19 -9.69 15.27 -35.89
CA LEU A 19 -8.97 16.46 -35.41
C LEU A 19 -8.14 16.17 -34.14
N VAL A 20 -8.55 15.18 -33.33
CA VAL A 20 -7.79 14.70 -32.16
C VAL A 20 -6.50 13.97 -32.58
N ALA A 21 -6.43 13.45 -33.80
CA ALA A 21 -5.29 12.67 -34.29
C ALA A 21 -4.17 13.49 -34.98
N LEU A 22 -4.38 14.79 -35.26
CA LEU A 22 -3.50 15.57 -36.16
C LEU A 22 -2.72 16.71 -35.51
N ILE A 23 -2.74 16.86 -34.18
CA ILE A 23 -1.90 17.85 -33.48
C ILE A 23 -0.98 17.11 -32.50
N PRO A 24 0.34 17.06 -32.75
CA PRO A 24 1.30 16.42 -31.84
C PRO A 24 1.29 17.02 -30.43
N GLU A 25 0.80 18.26 -30.26
CA GLU A 25 0.68 18.94 -28.98
C GLU A 25 -0.38 18.32 -28.03
N PHE A 26 -1.33 17.52 -28.54
CA PHE A 26 -2.34 16.85 -27.70
C PHE A 26 -1.75 15.76 -26.81
N LEU A 27 -0.59 15.20 -27.16
CA LEU A 27 0.09 14.22 -26.31
C LEU A 27 0.64 14.86 -25.02
N PHE A 28 0.76 16.19 -24.93
CA PHE A 28 1.47 16.87 -23.83
C PHE A 28 0.59 17.36 -22.67
N LEU A 29 -0.73 17.14 -22.70
CA LEU A 29 -1.69 17.81 -21.79
C LEU A 29 -2.37 16.90 -20.77
N GLY A 30 -1.87 15.68 -20.57
CA GLY A 30 -2.35 14.78 -19.51
C GLY A 30 -1.67 15.05 -18.17
N ALA A 31 -2.44 15.14 -17.09
CA ALA A 31 -1.92 15.17 -15.72
C ALA A 31 -1.35 13.80 -15.33
N GLY A 32 -0.03 13.58 -15.47
CA GLY A 32 0.64 12.35 -15.05
C GLY A 32 2.02 12.17 -15.69
N VAL A 33 2.76 11.13 -15.25
CA VAL A 33 4.04 10.76 -15.89
C VAL A 33 3.76 10.06 -17.21
N GLN A 34 4.36 10.57 -18.28
CA GLN A 34 4.23 10.00 -19.62
C GLN A 34 5.60 9.60 -20.16
N LEU A 35 5.63 8.50 -20.91
CA LEU A 35 6.80 8.06 -21.64
C LEU A 35 6.66 8.47 -23.11
N GLN A 36 7.56 9.33 -23.59
CA GLN A 36 7.59 9.77 -24.99
C GLN A 36 9.01 9.74 -25.52
N ASP A 37 9.23 9.12 -26.68
CA ASP A 37 10.57 8.95 -27.26
C ASP A 37 11.59 8.47 -26.22
N ASN A 38 11.23 7.42 -25.48
CA ASN A 38 12.04 6.80 -24.42
C ASN A 38 12.31 7.67 -23.17
N GLY A 39 11.86 8.93 -23.14
CA GLY A 39 12.04 9.84 -22.00
C GLY A 39 10.76 9.99 -21.17
N TYR A 40 10.87 9.80 -19.86
CA TYR A 40 9.80 10.12 -18.92
C TYR A 40 9.69 11.64 -18.71
N ASP A 41 8.50 12.17 -18.94
CA ASP A 41 8.13 13.55 -18.70
C ASP A 41 7.04 13.66 -17.64
N GLY A 42 7.08 14.74 -16.85
CA GLY A 42 6.03 15.07 -15.91
C GLY A 42 6.21 14.48 -14.51
N LEU A 43 7.37 13.88 -14.20
CA LEU A 43 7.69 13.41 -12.85
C LEU A 43 7.63 14.57 -11.86
N LEU A 44 6.76 14.46 -10.85
CA LEU A 44 6.57 15.47 -9.83
C LEU A 44 7.16 15.01 -8.48
N VAL A 45 8.18 15.72 -8.02
CA VAL A 45 8.75 15.60 -6.67
C VAL A 45 8.19 16.72 -5.81
N ALA A 46 7.56 16.42 -4.68
CA ALA A 46 7.01 17.42 -3.78
C ALA A 46 7.65 17.37 -2.39
N ILE A 47 8.17 18.51 -1.95
CA ILE A 47 8.71 18.67 -0.60
C ILE A 47 7.55 19.05 0.33
N ASN A 48 7.47 18.39 1.49
CA ASN A 48 6.43 18.67 2.47
C ASN A 48 6.66 20.04 3.12
N PRO A 49 5.62 20.85 3.38
CA PRO A 49 5.75 22.16 4.02
C PRO A 49 6.42 22.19 5.40
N GLN A 50 6.44 21.07 6.11
CA GLN A 50 7.13 20.95 7.40
C GLN A 50 8.64 20.74 7.26
N VAL A 51 9.13 20.35 6.08
CA VAL A 51 10.56 20.16 5.84
C VAL A 51 11.26 21.51 5.94
N SER A 52 12.26 21.59 6.81
CA SER A 52 13.07 22.79 6.96
C SER A 52 13.89 23.07 5.69
N GLU A 53 14.03 24.36 5.33
CA GLU A 53 14.82 24.77 4.17
C GLU A 53 16.31 24.41 4.35
N ASP A 54 16.82 23.55 3.48
CA ASP A 54 18.22 23.10 3.44
C ASP A 54 18.83 23.40 2.07
N GLN A 55 20.06 23.93 2.05
CA GLN A 55 20.73 24.38 0.83
C GLN A 55 21.11 23.22 -0.10
N ASN A 56 21.35 22.02 0.43
CA ASN A 56 21.79 20.86 -0.30
C ASN A 56 20.63 19.97 -0.75
N LEU A 57 19.47 20.03 -0.09
CA LEU A 57 18.34 19.13 -0.39
C LEU A 57 17.93 19.14 -1.87
N ILE A 58 17.73 20.32 -2.47
CA ILE A 58 17.37 20.42 -3.90
C ILE A 58 18.49 19.88 -4.79
N ALA A 59 19.75 20.14 -4.45
CA ALA A 59 20.89 19.65 -5.22
C ALA A 59 20.97 18.12 -5.18
N ASN A 60 20.82 17.53 -3.99
CA ASN A 60 20.87 16.08 -3.79
C ASN A 60 19.70 15.36 -4.46
N ILE A 61 18.49 15.96 -4.49
CA ILE A 61 17.36 15.44 -5.28
C ILE A 61 17.70 15.40 -6.77
N LYS A 62 18.29 16.48 -7.30
CA LYS A 62 18.69 16.55 -8.72
C LYS A 62 19.77 15.52 -9.05
N GLU A 63 20.77 15.39 -8.19
CA GLU A 63 21.85 14.42 -8.35
C GLU A 63 21.31 12.99 -8.33
N MET A 64 20.49 12.64 -7.34
CA MET A 64 19.85 11.33 -7.22
C MET A 64 19.08 10.96 -8.49
N ILE A 65 18.22 11.85 -9.00
CA ILE A 65 17.41 11.58 -10.20
C ILE A 65 18.28 11.54 -11.47
N THR A 66 19.35 12.32 -11.52
CA THR A 66 20.31 12.29 -12.64
C THR A 66 21.05 10.95 -12.67
N GLU A 67 21.57 10.49 -11.52
CA GLU A 67 22.19 9.17 -11.38
C GLU A 67 21.20 8.05 -11.74
N ALA A 68 19.98 8.13 -11.20
CA ALA A 68 18.91 7.19 -11.47
C ALA A 68 18.56 7.10 -12.96
N SER A 69 18.59 8.22 -13.69
CA SER A 69 18.29 8.26 -15.13
C SER A 69 19.27 7.40 -15.93
N PHE A 70 20.58 7.54 -15.67
CA PHE A 70 21.60 6.73 -16.33
C PHE A 70 21.53 5.26 -15.91
N TYR A 71 21.29 5.00 -14.62
CA TYR A 71 21.19 3.64 -14.09
C TYR A 71 19.98 2.91 -14.65
N LEU A 72 18.81 3.55 -14.68
CA LEU A 72 17.56 3.03 -15.25
C LEU A 72 17.70 2.74 -16.74
N PHE A 73 18.35 3.63 -17.47
CA PHE A 73 18.60 3.43 -18.91
C PHE A 73 19.39 2.16 -19.17
N ASN A 74 20.45 1.90 -18.38
CA ASN A 74 21.22 0.67 -18.51
C ASN A 74 20.39 -0.56 -18.09
N ALA A 75 19.74 -0.49 -16.93
CA ALA A 75 18.93 -1.58 -16.38
C ALA A 75 17.77 -2.00 -17.28
N THR A 76 17.27 -1.09 -18.11
CA THR A 76 16.17 -1.32 -19.06
C THR A 76 16.66 -1.64 -20.47
N LYS A 77 17.91 -2.07 -20.63
CA LYS A 77 18.52 -2.43 -21.91
C LYS A 77 18.50 -1.25 -22.91
N ARG A 78 18.87 -0.06 -22.42
CA ARG A 78 18.96 1.21 -23.17
C ARG A 78 17.61 1.71 -23.71
N ARG A 79 16.53 1.56 -22.93
CA ARG A 79 15.16 1.86 -23.40
C ARG A 79 14.52 3.07 -22.77
N VAL A 80 14.63 3.29 -21.46
CA VAL A 80 13.92 4.41 -20.80
C VAL A 80 14.81 5.21 -19.87
N PHE A 81 14.57 6.52 -19.78
CA PHE A 81 15.33 7.45 -18.94
C PHE A 81 14.44 8.60 -18.44
N PHE A 82 14.88 9.35 -17.44
CA PHE A 82 14.16 10.52 -16.92
C PHE A 82 14.54 11.77 -17.72
N ARG A 83 13.54 12.54 -18.20
CA ARG A 83 13.76 13.73 -19.04
C ARG A 83 13.28 15.01 -18.38
N ASN A 84 11.97 15.22 -18.20
CA ASN A 84 11.44 16.47 -17.64
C ASN A 84 10.88 16.28 -16.23
N ILE A 85 11.54 16.89 -15.24
CA ILE A 85 11.27 16.71 -13.81
C ILE A 85 10.84 18.04 -13.18
N LYS A 86 9.76 17.99 -12.40
CA LYS A 86 9.22 19.14 -11.67
C LYS A 86 9.47 18.94 -10.18
N ILE A 87 10.05 19.94 -9.51
CA ILE A 87 10.21 19.95 -8.06
C ILE A 87 9.30 21.03 -7.48
N LEU A 88 8.31 20.61 -6.71
CA LEU A 88 7.37 21.47 -5.99
C LEU A 88 7.98 21.88 -4.64
N ILE A 89 8.37 23.16 -4.57
CA ILE A 89 8.92 23.83 -3.40
C ILE A 89 7.76 24.32 -2.50
N PRO A 90 7.85 24.14 -1.17
CA PRO A 90 6.79 24.58 -0.28
C PRO A 90 6.65 26.11 -0.23
N ALA A 91 5.44 26.58 0.09
CA ALA A 91 5.18 27.99 0.35
C ALA A 91 5.85 28.50 1.64
N THR A 92 6.24 27.59 2.55
CA THR A 92 6.93 27.91 3.81
C THR A 92 8.41 28.30 3.62
N TRP A 93 9.00 27.94 2.48
CA TRP A 93 10.37 28.30 2.12
C TRP A 93 10.45 29.71 1.54
N LYS A 94 11.63 30.33 1.62
CA LYS A 94 11.82 31.68 1.06
C LYS A 94 11.58 31.68 -0.45
N ALA A 95 10.76 32.64 -0.89
CA ALA A 95 10.52 32.83 -2.32
C ALA A 95 11.82 33.24 -3.04
N ASN A 96 12.16 32.49 -4.08
CA ASN A 96 13.27 32.77 -5.00
C ASN A 96 12.72 32.91 -6.43
N ASN A 97 13.59 32.87 -7.45
CA ASN A 97 13.21 32.88 -8.86
C ASN A 97 12.59 31.55 -9.32
N TYR A 98 11.56 31.07 -8.60
CA TYR A 98 10.80 29.85 -8.90
C TYR A 98 9.62 30.15 -9.82
N SER A 99 9.25 29.18 -10.66
CA SER A 99 8.05 29.28 -11.47
C SER A 99 6.79 29.13 -10.61
N LYS A 100 5.67 29.72 -11.06
CA LYS A 100 4.38 29.53 -10.39
C LYS A 100 3.78 28.16 -10.71
N VAL A 101 3.14 27.54 -9.71
CA VAL A 101 2.39 26.29 -9.87
C VAL A 101 1.26 26.46 -10.87
N LYS A 102 1.08 25.43 -11.71
CA LYS A 102 -0.07 25.28 -12.61
C LYS A 102 -1.03 24.26 -12.01
N GLN A 103 -0.85 23.00 -12.38
CA GLN A 103 -1.68 21.86 -11.98
C GLN A 103 -0.99 20.97 -10.93
N GLU A 104 0.28 21.24 -10.62
CA GLU A 104 1.07 20.46 -9.67
C GLU A 104 0.48 20.57 -8.25
N LEU A 105 0.31 19.43 -7.60
CA LEU A 105 -0.26 19.32 -6.24
C LEU A 105 0.52 18.28 -5.44
N TYR A 106 0.69 18.53 -4.14
CA TYR A 106 1.37 17.61 -3.23
C TYR A 106 0.70 16.22 -3.19
N GLU A 107 -0.64 16.16 -3.15
CA GLU A 107 -1.41 14.90 -3.14
C GLU A 107 -1.24 14.05 -4.41
N LYS A 108 -0.75 14.64 -5.51
CA LYS A 108 -0.52 13.96 -6.79
C LYS A 108 0.96 13.75 -7.11
N ALA A 109 1.84 14.07 -6.19
CA ALA A 109 3.27 13.91 -6.41
C ALA A 109 3.63 12.43 -6.51
N ASN A 110 4.48 12.09 -7.48
CA ASN A 110 5.01 10.74 -7.62
C ASN A 110 6.06 10.43 -6.56
N VAL A 111 6.76 11.47 -6.09
CA VAL A 111 7.77 11.38 -5.05
C VAL A 111 7.46 12.44 -4.01
N ILE A 112 7.35 12.04 -2.74
CA ILE A 112 7.19 12.95 -1.62
C ILE A 112 8.42 12.94 -0.72
N VAL A 113 8.84 14.12 -0.29
CA VAL A 113 9.92 14.31 0.67
C VAL A 113 9.34 14.86 1.96
N THR A 114 9.53 14.17 3.08
CA THR A 114 9.03 14.61 4.39
C THR A 114 10.14 14.68 5.43
N ASP A 115 9.89 15.40 6.52
CA ASP A 115 10.74 15.30 7.71
C ASP A 115 10.44 14.04 8.51
N TRP A 116 11.37 13.72 9.40
CA TRP A 116 11.36 12.54 10.27
C TRP A 116 10.32 12.67 11.40
N TYR A 117 9.46 11.66 11.58
CA TYR A 117 8.42 11.68 12.63
C TYR A 117 8.17 10.32 13.35
N GLY A 118 9.11 9.37 13.51
CA GLY A 118 8.81 8.25 14.43
C GLY A 118 9.81 7.11 14.59
N VAL A 119 9.44 5.85 14.30
CA VAL A 119 10.12 4.67 14.89
C VAL A 119 11.06 3.91 13.94
N HIS A 120 10.89 4.03 12.62
CA HIS A 120 11.56 3.18 11.62
C HIS A 120 12.62 3.88 10.73
N GLY A 121 13.28 4.89 11.26
CA GLY A 121 14.40 5.59 10.61
C GLY A 121 14.09 6.25 9.26
N ASP A 122 15.14 6.40 8.47
CA ASP A 122 15.16 7.11 7.21
C ASP A 122 14.96 6.17 6.00
N ASP A 123 14.15 5.12 6.19
CA ASP A 123 13.94 4.04 5.24
C ASP A 123 13.14 4.55 4.02
N PRO A 124 13.71 4.50 2.80
CA PRO A 124 12.97 4.76 1.56
C PRO A 124 11.94 3.66 1.31
N TYR A 125 10.76 4.05 0.81
CA TYR A 125 9.71 3.09 0.48
C TYR A 125 8.76 3.60 -0.60
N THR A 126 8.01 2.67 -1.19
CA THR A 126 6.93 2.97 -2.13
C THR A 126 5.61 2.48 -1.58
N LEU A 127 4.60 3.36 -1.58
CA LEU A 127 3.24 2.98 -1.23
C LEU A 127 2.58 2.25 -2.41
N GLN A 128 2.82 0.95 -2.50
CA GLN A 128 2.27 0.07 -3.53
C GLN A 128 1.10 -0.74 -2.96
N TYR A 129 -0.14 -0.32 -3.23
CA TYR A 129 -1.34 -0.94 -2.65
C TYR A 129 -2.11 -1.83 -3.64
N ARG A 130 -1.59 -1.96 -4.87
CA ARG A 130 -2.21 -2.72 -5.97
C ARG A 130 -1.41 -4.00 -6.25
N GLY A 131 -2.05 -4.92 -6.96
CA GLY A 131 -1.43 -6.19 -7.36
C GLY A 131 -0.33 -6.04 -8.41
N CYS A 132 0.25 -7.17 -8.80
CA CYS A 132 1.35 -7.23 -9.77
C CYS A 132 1.04 -6.49 -11.08
N GLY A 133 2.01 -5.73 -11.59
CA GLY A 133 1.88 -5.02 -12.87
C GLY A 133 1.04 -3.74 -12.80
N LYS A 134 0.69 -3.27 -11.60
CA LYS A 134 -0.13 -2.07 -11.38
C LYS A 134 0.66 -0.98 -10.69
N GLU A 135 0.50 0.24 -11.17
CA GLU A 135 1.19 1.42 -10.63
C GLU A 135 0.83 1.65 -9.15
N GLY A 136 1.84 1.96 -8.33
CA GLY A 136 1.72 2.38 -6.94
C GLY A 136 1.26 3.83 -6.80
N LYS A 137 1.24 4.35 -5.57
CA LYS A 137 0.75 5.70 -5.27
C LYS A 137 1.85 6.78 -5.31
N TYR A 138 2.90 6.59 -4.53
CA TYR A 138 4.05 7.50 -4.46
C TYR A 138 5.27 6.78 -3.86
N ILE A 139 6.46 7.32 -4.17
CA ILE A 139 7.72 7.03 -3.47
C ILE A 139 7.88 8.03 -2.32
N HIS A 140 8.34 7.56 -1.18
CA HIS A 140 8.63 8.39 -0.01
C HIS A 140 10.12 8.38 0.31
N PHE A 141 10.66 9.59 0.54
CA PHE A 141 11.99 9.78 1.09
C PHE A 141 11.94 10.73 2.30
N THR A 142 12.81 10.52 3.27
CA THR A 142 13.05 11.51 4.31
C THR A 142 14.06 12.56 3.84
N SER A 143 13.95 13.78 4.36
CA SER A 143 14.96 14.83 4.16
C SER A 143 16.36 14.37 4.62
N ASN A 144 16.43 13.64 5.73
CA ASN A 144 17.70 13.12 6.27
C ASN A 144 18.31 12.00 5.39
N PHE A 145 17.53 11.12 4.75
CA PHE A 145 18.05 10.19 3.74
C PHE A 145 18.75 10.91 2.59
N LEU A 146 18.17 12.03 2.14
CA LEU A 146 18.68 12.80 1.02
C LEU A 146 19.91 13.65 1.37
N VAL A 147 20.08 14.06 2.63
CA VAL A 147 21.18 14.95 3.06
C VAL A 147 22.32 14.20 3.77
N ASN A 148 22.04 13.11 4.49
CA ASN A 148 23.04 12.37 5.26
C ASN A 148 23.71 11.27 4.42
N ASP A 149 24.99 11.45 4.09
CA ASP A 149 25.76 10.50 3.30
C ASP A 149 26.10 9.20 4.07
N ASP A 150 26.07 9.19 5.40
CA ASP A 150 26.32 7.97 6.18
C ASP A 150 25.30 6.86 5.89
N LEU A 151 24.09 7.24 5.46
CA LEU A 151 23.03 6.29 5.10
C LEU A 151 23.30 5.58 3.77
N THR A 152 24.16 6.14 2.90
CA THR A 152 24.55 5.50 1.63
C THR A 152 25.38 4.24 1.83
N ALA A 153 26.08 4.11 2.98
CA ALA A 153 26.82 2.90 3.31
C ALA A 153 25.91 1.66 3.45
N GLY A 154 24.69 1.85 3.98
CA GLY A 154 23.72 0.78 4.19
C GLY A 154 22.74 0.57 3.03
N TYR A 155 22.27 1.65 2.41
CA TYR A 155 21.30 1.59 1.31
C TYR A 155 21.93 1.54 -0.09
N GLY A 156 23.20 1.92 -0.21
CA GLY A 156 23.87 2.17 -1.47
C GLY A 156 23.62 3.58 -2.03
N PRO A 157 24.09 3.83 -3.27
CA PRO A 157 23.88 5.10 -3.95
C PRO A 157 22.40 5.46 -4.11
N ARG A 158 22.05 6.74 -3.89
CA ARG A 158 20.66 7.21 -3.87
C ARG A 158 19.96 7.00 -5.20
N GLY A 159 20.65 7.15 -6.34
CA GLY A 159 20.05 6.92 -7.66
C GLY A 159 19.64 5.47 -7.89
N ARG A 160 20.37 4.50 -7.31
CA ARG A 160 20.01 3.08 -7.38
C ARG A 160 18.80 2.73 -6.52
N VAL A 161 18.75 3.29 -5.32
CA VAL A 161 17.58 3.21 -4.44
C VAL A 161 16.35 3.80 -5.14
N PHE A 162 16.50 4.96 -5.79
CA PHE A 162 15.43 5.56 -6.55
C PHE A 162 14.91 4.65 -7.67
N VAL A 163 15.78 3.94 -8.39
CA VAL A 163 15.36 3.00 -9.45
C VAL A 163 14.65 1.77 -8.88
N HIS A 164 15.07 1.27 -7.72
CA HIS A 164 14.39 0.20 -7.00
C HIS A 164 12.95 0.62 -6.62
N GLU A 165 12.80 1.78 -5.98
CA GLU A 165 11.49 2.35 -5.63
C GLU A 165 10.65 2.73 -6.86
N TRP A 166 11.29 3.21 -7.94
CA TRP A 166 10.64 3.49 -9.21
C TRP A 166 10.03 2.22 -9.83
N ALA A 167 10.67 1.06 -9.69
CA ALA A 167 10.14 -0.18 -10.21
C ALA A 167 8.86 -0.61 -9.48
N HIS A 168 8.81 -0.45 -8.15
CA HIS A 168 7.58 -0.61 -7.36
C HIS A 168 6.49 0.36 -7.81
N LEU A 169 6.85 1.65 -7.95
CA LEU A 169 5.90 2.68 -8.30
C LEU A 169 5.33 2.45 -9.70
N ARG A 170 6.18 2.40 -10.74
CA ARG A 170 5.74 2.48 -12.14
C ARG A 170 5.20 1.16 -12.67
N TRP A 171 5.84 0.05 -12.29
CA TRP A 171 5.55 -1.28 -12.87
C TRP A 171 4.88 -2.24 -11.90
N GLY A 172 4.77 -1.90 -10.62
CA GLY A 172 4.11 -2.76 -9.63
C GLY A 172 4.79 -4.12 -9.49
N VAL A 173 6.12 -4.17 -9.59
CA VAL A 173 6.92 -5.33 -9.20
C VAL A 173 7.13 -5.31 -7.68
N PHE A 174 7.52 -6.44 -7.10
CA PHE A 174 7.73 -6.59 -5.67
C PHE A 174 9.18 -7.00 -5.35
N ASP A 175 9.51 -6.98 -4.07
CA ASP A 175 10.83 -7.37 -3.59
C ASP A 175 11.13 -8.85 -3.87
N GLU A 176 12.38 -9.11 -4.22
CA GLU A 176 12.89 -10.46 -4.47
C GLU A 176 13.63 -11.05 -3.25
N TYR A 177 13.63 -10.33 -2.12
CA TYR A 177 13.96 -10.80 -0.76
C TYR A 177 12.70 -10.92 0.09
N ASN A 178 12.88 -11.39 1.33
CA ASN A 178 11.83 -11.48 2.33
C ASN A 178 12.43 -11.33 3.73
N ASP A 179 11.99 -10.34 4.50
CA ASP A 179 12.50 -10.09 5.86
C ASP A 179 12.03 -11.14 6.88
N GLU A 180 10.83 -11.73 6.68
CA GLU A 180 10.30 -12.80 7.54
C GLU A 180 10.89 -14.17 7.19
N LYS A 181 11.19 -14.38 5.90
CA LYS A 181 11.77 -15.62 5.36
C LYS A 181 13.03 -15.31 4.55
N PRO A 182 14.10 -14.81 5.17
CA PRO A 182 15.34 -14.45 4.47
C PRO A 182 16.08 -15.66 3.90
N PHE A 183 15.74 -16.86 4.39
CA PHE A 183 16.29 -18.12 3.93
C PHE A 183 15.18 -19.15 3.74
N TYR A 184 15.43 -20.10 2.85
CA TYR A 184 14.54 -21.22 2.59
C TYR A 184 15.37 -22.47 2.23
N ILE A 185 14.77 -23.64 2.37
CA ILE A 185 15.37 -24.88 1.87
C ILE A 185 14.95 -24.99 0.40
N ASN A 186 15.83 -25.41 -0.52
CA ASN A 186 15.54 -25.60 -1.96
C ASN A 186 15.27 -27.07 -2.34
N GLY A 187 14.94 -27.34 -3.61
CA GLY A 187 14.68 -28.68 -4.18
C GLY A 187 15.65 -29.78 -3.72
N GLN A 188 16.94 -29.44 -3.62
CA GLN A 188 18.03 -30.35 -3.25
C GLN A 188 18.32 -30.40 -1.74
N ASN A 189 17.37 -29.96 -0.90
CA ASN A 189 17.51 -29.87 0.56
C ASN A 189 18.69 -29.00 1.04
N GLN A 190 19.08 -28.01 0.24
CA GLN A 190 20.11 -27.05 0.62
C GLN A 190 19.47 -25.77 1.15
N ILE A 191 20.09 -25.16 2.16
CA ILE A 191 19.68 -23.84 2.65
C ILE A 191 20.12 -22.80 1.62
N LYS A 192 19.19 -21.98 1.17
CA LYS A 192 19.42 -20.89 0.22
C LYS A 192 18.88 -19.59 0.80
N VAL A 193 19.51 -18.49 0.40
CA VAL A 193 19.01 -17.14 0.65
C VAL A 193 17.82 -16.89 -0.26
N THR A 194 16.78 -16.26 0.25
CA THR A 194 15.64 -15.81 -0.56
C THR A 194 16.07 -14.66 -1.46
N ARG A 195 16.30 -14.96 -2.74
CA ARG A 195 16.78 -14.03 -3.77
C ARG A 195 16.44 -14.56 -5.16
N CYS A 196 16.37 -13.66 -6.15
CA CYS A 196 16.28 -14.05 -7.55
C CYS A 196 17.59 -14.73 -8.01
N SER A 197 18.68 -13.98 -8.22
CA SER A 197 19.91 -14.55 -8.77
C SER A 197 20.69 -15.30 -7.71
N SER A 198 21.04 -16.56 -7.98
CA SER A 198 21.98 -17.35 -7.18
C SER A 198 23.45 -16.93 -7.34
N ASP A 199 23.75 -16.08 -8.32
CA ASP A 199 25.12 -15.68 -8.68
C ASP A 199 25.71 -14.72 -7.64
N ILE A 200 24.88 -14.01 -6.88
CA ILE A 200 25.35 -13.16 -5.78
C ILE A 200 26.02 -14.04 -4.70
N THR A 201 27.31 -13.86 -4.48
CA THR A 201 28.07 -14.63 -3.50
C THR A 201 28.16 -13.91 -2.17
N GLY A 202 28.29 -14.69 -1.09
CA GLY A 202 28.36 -14.19 0.28
C GLY A 202 28.53 -15.31 1.29
N ILE A 203 28.55 -14.95 2.56
CA ILE A 203 28.68 -15.89 3.69
C ILE A 203 27.52 -15.70 4.68
N PHE A 204 27.26 -16.75 5.45
CA PHE A 204 26.34 -16.70 6.58
C PHE A 204 27.10 -16.25 7.83
N VAL A 205 26.49 -15.32 8.57
CA VAL A 205 27.02 -14.80 9.83
C VAL A 205 26.00 -15.03 10.93
N CYS A 206 26.45 -15.68 12.01
CA CYS A 206 25.70 -15.94 13.23
C CYS A 206 26.18 -15.00 14.35
N GLU A 207 25.55 -15.05 15.53
CA GLU A 207 25.94 -14.28 16.73
C GLU A 207 27.43 -14.36 17.11
N LYS A 208 28.12 -15.46 16.76
CA LYS A 208 29.55 -15.68 17.07
C LYS A 208 30.49 -15.46 15.87
N GLY A 209 30.02 -14.80 14.81
CA GLY A 209 30.77 -14.57 13.57
C GLY A 209 30.38 -15.50 12.43
N PRO A 210 31.25 -15.67 11.41
CA PRO A 210 30.99 -16.56 10.28
C PRO A 210 30.63 -17.97 10.72
N CYS A 211 29.60 -18.54 10.12
CA CYS A 211 29.13 -19.87 10.47
C CYS A 211 28.71 -20.66 9.22
N PRO A 212 28.76 -22.01 9.27
CA PRO A 212 28.11 -22.85 8.27
C PRO A 212 26.62 -22.54 8.20
N GLN A 213 26.04 -22.64 7.00
CA GLN A 213 24.61 -22.38 6.74
C GLN A 213 23.69 -23.21 7.64
N GLU A 214 24.11 -24.43 8.01
CA GLU A 214 23.32 -25.37 8.82
C GLU A 214 23.06 -24.83 10.24
N ASN A 215 23.91 -23.95 10.75
CA ASN A 215 23.76 -23.36 12.08
C ASN A 215 22.70 -22.25 12.14
N CYS A 216 22.19 -21.79 10.99
CA CYS A 216 21.13 -20.78 10.90
C CYS A 216 19.71 -21.35 10.96
N ILE A 217 19.56 -22.68 11.05
CA ILE A 217 18.26 -23.33 11.21
C ILE A 217 18.32 -24.30 12.40
N ILE A 218 17.41 -24.13 13.36
CA ILE A 218 17.21 -25.05 14.49
C ILE A 218 15.79 -25.61 14.39
N SER A 219 15.64 -26.93 14.31
CA SER A 219 14.32 -27.60 14.28
C SER A 219 13.37 -27.08 13.20
N LYS A 220 13.88 -26.78 11.99
CA LYS A 220 13.15 -26.19 10.85
C LYS A 220 12.66 -24.74 11.08
N LEU A 221 13.11 -24.08 12.15
CA LEU A 221 12.89 -22.67 12.41
C LEU A 221 14.21 -21.90 12.25
N PHE A 222 14.11 -20.70 11.70
CA PHE A 222 15.26 -19.82 11.53
C PHE A 222 15.79 -19.34 12.87
N LYS A 223 17.10 -19.37 13.07
CA LYS A 223 17.73 -18.84 14.28
C LYS A 223 17.82 -17.32 14.19
N GLU A 224 17.21 -16.64 15.16
CA GLU A 224 17.34 -15.18 15.32
C GLU A 224 18.82 -14.77 15.37
N GLY A 225 19.18 -13.67 14.69
CA GLY A 225 20.55 -13.17 14.61
C GLY A 225 21.43 -13.78 13.50
N CYS A 226 20.90 -14.66 12.64
CA CYS A 226 21.59 -15.06 11.42
C CYS A 226 21.40 -14.04 10.29
N MET A 227 22.44 -13.83 9.47
CA MET A 227 22.41 -12.88 8.36
C MET A 227 23.22 -13.40 7.18
N PHE A 228 22.86 -12.96 5.97
CA PHE A 228 23.66 -13.15 4.76
C PHE A 228 24.44 -11.86 4.48
N ILE A 229 25.76 -11.97 4.40
CA ILE A 229 26.67 -10.87 4.08
C ILE A 229 27.29 -11.15 2.72
N TYR A 230 27.02 -10.29 1.73
CA TYR A 230 27.53 -10.46 0.36
C TYR A 230 29.00 -10.02 0.22
N ASN A 231 29.65 -10.52 -0.82
CA ASN A 231 30.96 -10.04 -1.25
C ASN A 231 30.82 -8.74 -2.07
N SER A 232 31.42 -7.64 -1.64
CA SER A 232 31.26 -6.36 -2.34
C SER A 232 31.91 -6.33 -3.72
N THR A 233 32.88 -7.22 -3.98
CA THR A 233 33.54 -7.36 -5.28
C THR A 233 33.14 -8.67 -5.93
N GLN A 234 32.22 -8.61 -6.89
CA GLN A 234 31.72 -9.77 -7.62
C GLN A 234 31.09 -9.36 -8.96
N ASN A 235 30.82 -10.34 -9.83
CA ASN A 235 30.34 -10.11 -11.20
C ASN A 235 28.83 -10.36 -11.39
N ALA A 236 28.09 -10.63 -10.33
CA ALA A 236 26.65 -10.86 -10.42
C ALA A 236 25.92 -9.56 -10.81
N THR A 237 25.14 -9.60 -11.90
CA THR A 237 24.49 -8.42 -12.48
C THR A 237 23.05 -8.23 -12.04
N ALA A 238 22.39 -9.28 -11.54
CA ALA A 238 21.00 -9.24 -11.08
C ALA A 238 20.90 -9.64 -9.60
N SER A 239 19.93 -9.13 -8.82
CA SER A 239 18.79 -8.31 -9.26
C SER A 239 18.68 -7.01 -8.45
N ILE A 240 18.26 -5.93 -9.13
CA ILE A 240 17.93 -4.64 -8.51
C ILE A 240 16.85 -4.76 -7.43
N MET A 241 15.90 -5.70 -7.58
CA MET A 241 14.84 -5.95 -6.60
C MET A 241 15.32 -6.83 -5.42
N PHE A 242 16.61 -7.18 -5.37
CA PHE A 242 17.22 -7.91 -4.27
C PHE A 242 18.34 -7.14 -3.57
N MET A 243 19.32 -6.63 -4.31
CA MET A 243 20.54 -6.05 -3.73
C MET A 243 20.95 -4.78 -4.49
N GLN A 244 20.11 -3.75 -4.42
CA GLN A 244 20.30 -2.48 -5.14
C GLN A 244 21.60 -1.74 -4.75
N SER A 245 22.14 -2.00 -3.56
CA SER A 245 23.37 -1.37 -3.05
C SER A 245 24.66 -1.96 -3.64
N LEU A 246 24.61 -3.17 -4.21
CA LEU A 246 25.79 -3.84 -4.75
C LEU A 246 26.17 -3.26 -6.12
N SER A 247 27.40 -2.77 -6.26
CA SER A 247 27.84 -2.00 -7.45
C SER A 247 27.76 -2.77 -8.77
N SER A 248 27.95 -4.09 -8.74
CA SER A 248 27.86 -4.96 -9.93
C SER A 248 26.44 -5.28 -10.36
N VAL A 249 25.45 -5.11 -9.49
CA VAL A 249 24.04 -5.25 -9.85
C VAL A 249 23.66 -4.05 -10.72
N VAL A 250 23.21 -4.34 -11.93
CA VAL A 250 22.82 -3.35 -12.95
C VAL A 250 21.60 -3.80 -13.76
N GLU A 251 21.04 -4.97 -13.48
CA GLU A 251 19.91 -5.57 -14.21
C GLU A 251 18.78 -5.98 -13.27
N PHE A 252 17.54 -5.93 -13.78
CA PHE A 252 16.41 -6.61 -13.17
C PHE A 252 16.51 -8.12 -13.40
N CYS A 253 15.96 -8.90 -12.47
CA CYS A 253 15.84 -10.34 -12.62
C CYS A 253 15.15 -10.73 -13.93
N THR A 254 15.83 -11.53 -14.76
CA THR A 254 15.29 -12.09 -16.00
C THR A 254 15.00 -13.58 -15.82
N ALA A 255 14.30 -14.20 -16.78
CA ALA A 255 14.04 -15.63 -16.81
C ALA A 255 15.30 -16.52 -16.61
N HIS A 256 16.49 -16.07 -17.03
CA HIS A 256 17.75 -16.83 -16.87
C HIS A 256 18.29 -16.80 -15.45
N THR A 257 18.12 -15.67 -14.75
CA THR A 257 18.59 -15.47 -13.38
C THR A 257 17.52 -15.79 -12.35
N HIS A 258 16.28 -16.00 -12.78
CA HIS A 258 15.11 -16.09 -11.92
C HIS A 258 15.04 -17.41 -11.16
N ASN A 259 14.67 -17.29 -9.89
CA ASN A 259 14.52 -18.41 -8.97
C ASN A 259 13.08 -18.48 -8.48
N GLN A 260 12.28 -19.32 -9.14
CA GLN A 260 10.86 -19.49 -8.83
C GLN A 260 10.61 -20.19 -7.48
N GLU A 261 11.63 -20.83 -6.89
CA GLU A 261 11.49 -21.49 -5.58
C GLU A 261 11.62 -20.51 -4.40
N ALA A 262 12.18 -19.32 -4.62
CA ALA A 262 12.41 -18.35 -3.55
C ALA A 262 11.06 -17.83 -3.00
N PRO A 263 10.81 -17.87 -1.69
CA PRO A 263 9.57 -17.38 -1.08
C PRO A 263 9.60 -15.85 -0.91
N ASN A 264 9.75 -15.13 -2.02
CA ASN A 264 9.67 -13.67 -2.07
C ASN A 264 8.31 -13.20 -2.57
N LEU A 265 8.02 -11.91 -2.37
CA LEU A 265 6.72 -11.33 -2.69
C LEU A 265 6.51 -11.23 -4.20
N GLN A 266 7.57 -11.03 -4.99
CA GLN A 266 7.51 -11.08 -6.46
C GLN A 266 6.94 -12.40 -6.96
N ASN A 267 7.48 -13.53 -6.50
CA ASN A 267 7.00 -14.87 -6.87
C ASN A 267 5.54 -15.10 -6.44
N GLN A 268 5.20 -14.68 -5.22
CA GLN A 268 3.88 -14.85 -4.64
C GLN A 268 2.81 -14.05 -5.40
N MET A 269 3.09 -12.79 -5.73
CA MET A 269 2.12 -11.85 -6.28
C MET A 269 2.07 -11.84 -7.81
N CYS A 270 3.20 -12.10 -8.46
CA CYS A 270 3.34 -12.07 -9.92
C CYS A 270 3.28 -13.45 -10.57
N SER A 271 2.73 -14.46 -9.88
CA SER A 271 2.55 -15.82 -10.42
C SER A 271 3.88 -16.43 -10.93
N LEU A 272 4.94 -16.31 -10.12
CA LEU A 272 6.29 -16.83 -10.41
C LEU A 272 6.97 -16.25 -11.66
N ARG A 273 6.57 -15.04 -12.06
CA ARG A 273 7.21 -14.28 -13.14
C ARG A 273 8.38 -13.46 -12.60
N SER A 274 9.45 -13.38 -13.38
CA SER A 274 10.59 -12.51 -13.04
C SER A 274 10.19 -11.03 -13.09
N ALA A 275 10.91 -10.18 -12.36
CA ALA A 275 10.68 -8.75 -12.37
C ALA A 275 10.76 -8.18 -13.81
N TRP A 276 11.75 -8.60 -14.61
CA TRP A 276 11.89 -8.14 -16.00
C TRP A 276 10.71 -8.55 -16.88
N ASP A 277 10.15 -9.75 -16.70
CA ASP A 277 9.00 -10.18 -17.52
C ASP A 277 7.80 -9.27 -17.27
N VAL A 278 7.55 -8.88 -16.01
CA VAL A 278 6.46 -7.97 -15.66
C VAL A 278 6.71 -6.57 -16.22
N ILE A 279 7.95 -6.08 -16.13
CA ILE A 279 8.35 -4.77 -16.66
C ILE A 279 8.22 -4.74 -18.19
N ALA A 280 8.70 -5.77 -18.89
CA ALA A 280 8.69 -5.86 -20.34
C ALA A 280 7.27 -5.95 -20.95
N ASP A 281 6.31 -6.51 -20.20
CA ASP A 281 4.90 -6.57 -20.59
C ASP A 281 4.12 -5.27 -20.30
N SER A 282 4.73 -4.30 -19.61
CA SER A 282 4.07 -3.05 -19.25
C SER A 282 3.86 -2.14 -20.46
N ALA A 283 2.92 -1.21 -20.35
CA ALA A 283 2.59 -0.25 -21.42
C ALA A 283 3.81 0.57 -21.89
N ASP A 284 4.79 0.81 -21.00
CA ASP A 284 6.02 1.53 -21.29
C ASP A 284 6.93 0.79 -22.31
N PHE A 285 6.81 -0.54 -22.42
CA PHE A 285 7.68 -1.37 -23.26
C PHE A 285 7.00 -1.91 -24.52
N ASN A 286 5.68 -1.82 -24.62
CA ASN A 286 4.93 -2.18 -25.83
C ASN A 286 5.32 -1.33 -27.06
N HIS A 287 5.78 -0.09 -26.84
CA HIS A 287 6.12 0.86 -27.91
C HIS A 287 7.54 1.45 -27.81
N SER A 288 8.30 1.20 -26.74
CA SER A 288 9.68 1.71 -26.61
C SER A 288 10.69 0.81 -27.34
N CYS A 289 11.53 1.41 -28.16
CA CYS A 289 12.65 0.74 -28.83
C CYS A 289 13.95 1.06 -28.11
N ALA A 290 14.91 0.13 -28.10
CA ALA A 290 16.24 0.43 -27.56
C ALA A 290 16.90 1.55 -28.39
N MET A 291 17.53 2.52 -27.72
CA MET A 291 18.27 3.58 -28.40
C MET A 291 19.48 2.99 -29.12
N ASN A 292 19.58 3.28 -30.43
CA ASN A 292 20.68 2.84 -31.29
C ASN A 292 21.99 3.57 -30.94
N GLY A 293 23.12 2.90 -31.19
CA GLY A 293 24.46 3.47 -30.95
C GLY A 293 24.96 3.34 -29.51
N THR A 294 26.07 4.01 -29.22
CA THR A 294 26.72 4.03 -27.88
C THR A 294 26.43 5.30 -27.09
N GLU A 295 25.61 6.21 -27.62
CA GLU A 295 25.32 7.50 -26.99
C GLU A 295 24.53 7.35 -25.68
N PHE A 296 24.81 8.20 -24.70
CA PHE A 296 24.09 8.24 -23.44
C PHE A 296 22.87 9.16 -23.55
N PRO A 297 21.78 8.89 -22.79
CA PRO A 297 20.65 9.80 -22.76
C PRO A 297 21.08 11.18 -22.22
N PRO A 298 20.43 12.27 -22.64
CA PRO A 298 20.68 13.59 -22.07
C PRO A 298 20.33 13.59 -20.58
N PRO A 299 21.03 14.39 -19.75
CA PRO A 299 20.67 14.52 -18.34
C PRO A 299 19.27 15.14 -18.18
N PRO A 300 18.54 14.80 -17.10
CA PRO A 300 17.20 15.35 -16.88
C PRO A 300 17.20 16.88 -16.74
N VAL A 301 16.16 17.51 -17.25
CA VAL A 301 15.88 18.94 -17.09
C VAL A 301 14.95 19.13 -15.90
N PHE A 302 15.32 20.05 -14.99
CA PHE A 302 14.60 20.31 -13.76
C PHE A 302 13.93 21.69 -13.78
N SER A 303 12.63 21.73 -13.52
CA SER A 303 11.90 22.97 -13.25
C SER A 303 11.54 23.06 -11.77
N LEU A 304 11.95 24.16 -11.12
CA LEU A 304 11.59 24.46 -9.74
C LEU A 304 10.33 25.33 -9.71
N ILE A 305 9.32 24.87 -8.98
CA ILE A 305 7.99 25.47 -8.96
C ILE A 305 7.59 25.68 -7.50
N GLN A 306 7.13 26.87 -7.13
CA GLN A 306 6.75 27.15 -5.74
C GLN A 306 5.23 27.18 -5.56
N ALA A 307 4.76 26.44 -4.55
CA ALA A 307 3.37 26.48 -4.13
C ALA A 307 2.96 27.90 -3.71
N GLY A 308 1.79 28.34 -4.13
CA GLY A 308 1.26 29.66 -3.82
C GLY A 308 -0.26 29.73 -4.02
N ASP A 309 -0.82 30.92 -3.80
CA ASP A 309 -2.25 31.15 -3.85
C ASP A 309 -2.83 30.88 -5.25
N LYS A 310 -3.93 30.11 -5.28
CA LYS A 310 -4.69 29.82 -6.51
C LYS A 310 -6.00 30.60 -6.51
N VAL A 311 -6.37 31.13 -7.67
CA VAL A 311 -7.71 31.71 -7.88
C VAL A 311 -8.71 30.56 -8.01
N VAL A 312 -9.78 30.58 -7.20
CA VAL A 312 -10.88 29.61 -7.26
C VAL A 312 -12.08 30.24 -7.93
N CYS A 313 -12.61 29.60 -8.97
CA CYS A 313 -13.80 30.04 -9.71
C CYS A 313 -14.91 28.99 -9.60
N LEU A 314 -16.08 29.39 -9.10
CA LEU A 314 -17.28 28.56 -9.12
C LEU A 314 -18.08 28.86 -10.40
N VAL A 315 -18.35 27.82 -11.19
CA VAL A 315 -19.11 27.90 -12.44
C VAL A 315 -20.38 27.08 -12.28
N LEU A 316 -21.54 27.74 -12.40
CA LEU A 316 -22.85 27.12 -12.27
C LEU A 316 -23.54 27.02 -13.63
N ASP A 317 -24.02 25.82 -13.94
CA ASP A 317 -25.01 25.45 -14.97
C ASP A 317 -24.60 25.62 -16.45
N VAL A 318 -23.77 26.60 -16.81
CA VAL A 318 -23.46 26.91 -18.22
C VAL A 318 -21.97 26.72 -18.53
N SER A 319 -21.62 25.68 -19.28
CA SER A 319 -20.23 25.34 -19.62
C SER A 319 -19.60 26.33 -20.59
N SER A 320 -20.39 26.93 -21.49
CA SER A 320 -19.94 27.99 -22.42
C SER A 320 -19.45 29.25 -21.69
N LYS A 321 -19.92 29.50 -20.46
CA LYS A 321 -19.40 30.59 -19.61
C LYS A 321 -18.03 30.30 -19.01
N MET A 322 -17.51 29.07 -19.05
CA MET A 322 -16.14 28.79 -18.62
C MET A 322 -15.11 29.47 -19.50
N ALA A 323 -15.29 29.41 -20.83
CA ALA A 323 -14.41 30.08 -21.78
C ALA A 323 -14.42 31.59 -21.52
N GLU A 324 -15.60 32.18 -21.29
CA GLU A 324 -15.71 33.59 -20.91
C GLU A 324 -15.04 33.91 -19.56
N VAL A 325 -15.12 33.02 -18.56
CA VAL A 325 -14.43 33.23 -17.26
C VAL A 325 -12.92 33.21 -17.47
N VAL A 326 -12.40 32.25 -18.25
CA VAL A 326 -10.98 32.16 -18.61
C VAL A 326 -10.52 33.41 -19.36
N GLU A 327 -11.32 33.88 -20.33
CA GLU A 327 -11.04 35.09 -21.11
C GLU A 327 -11.13 36.37 -20.28
N LYS A 328 -12.17 36.53 -19.45
CA LYS A 328 -12.37 37.69 -18.54
C LYS A 328 -11.28 37.78 -17.48
N LEU A 329 -10.67 36.66 -17.10
CA LEU A 329 -9.52 36.64 -16.20
C LEU A 329 -8.23 37.18 -16.84
N ASN A 330 -8.23 37.51 -18.15
CA ASN A 330 -7.20 38.34 -18.80
C ASN A 330 -5.77 37.82 -18.57
N GLY A 331 -5.56 36.51 -18.74
CA GLY A 331 -4.27 35.84 -18.48
C GLY A 331 -4.01 35.45 -17.02
N LYS A 332 -4.92 35.77 -16.08
CA LYS A 332 -4.87 35.32 -14.67
C LYS A 332 -5.52 33.96 -14.41
N ALA A 333 -6.14 33.35 -15.43
CA ALA A 333 -6.69 31.99 -15.35
C ALA A 333 -5.60 30.91 -15.22
N TYR A 334 -4.34 31.27 -15.45
CA TYR A 334 -3.21 30.37 -15.39
C TYR A 334 -3.07 29.73 -14.02
N GLY A 335 -3.17 28.40 -13.94
CA GLY A 335 -3.12 27.65 -12.68
C GLY A 335 -4.33 27.82 -11.75
N SER A 336 -5.45 28.38 -12.25
CA SER A 336 -6.69 28.54 -11.48
C SER A 336 -7.40 27.20 -11.22
N VAL A 337 -8.18 27.14 -10.13
CA VAL A 337 -9.06 26.01 -9.79
C VAL A 337 -10.49 26.38 -10.15
N MET A 338 -11.12 25.60 -11.01
CA MET A 338 -12.52 25.78 -11.40
C MET A 338 -13.36 24.67 -10.78
N ILE A 339 -14.51 25.03 -10.22
CA ILE A 339 -15.51 24.08 -9.74
C ILE A 339 -16.71 24.21 -10.66
N LEU A 340 -16.91 23.21 -11.52
CA LEU A 340 -18.07 23.11 -12.39
C LEU A 340 -19.18 22.36 -11.66
N VAL A 341 -20.30 23.04 -11.46
CA VAL A 341 -21.54 22.41 -10.99
C VAL A 341 -22.55 22.46 -12.12
N THR A 342 -23.02 21.30 -12.59
CA THR A 342 -23.96 21.24 -13.73
C THR A 342 -24.98 20.14 -13.55
N SER A 343 -26.20 20.42 -14.03
CA SER A 343 -27.30 19.46 -14.18
C SER A 343 -27.25 18.73 -15.53
N GLY A 344 -26.28 19.08 -16.40
CA GLY A 344 -25.95 18.26 -17.55
C GLY A 344 -26.79 18.44 -18.83
N ASN A 345 -27.42 19.60 -19.05
CA ASN A 345 -28.15 19.85 -20.30
C ASN A 345 -27.30 20.57 -21.38
N ASP A 346 -25.99 20.68 -21.20
CA ASP A 346 -25.13 21.47 -22.09
C ASP A 346 -24.25 20.58 -22.98
N GLU A 347 -24.59 20.46 -24.26
CA GLU A 347 -23.84 19.69 -25.27
C GLU A 347 -22.51 20.37 -25.68
N HIS A 348 -22.21 21.57 -25.19
CA HIS A 348 -21.03 22.36 -25.60
C HIS A 348 -19.81 22.20 -24.69
N VAL A 349 -19.86 21.32 -23.69
CA VAL A 349 -18.77 21.09 -22.71
C VAL A 349 -17.43 20.76 -23.41
N GLY A 350 -17.46 19.99 -24.50
CA GLY A 350 -16.28 19.64 -25.28
C GLY A 350 -15.59 20.82 -25.97
N ASN A 351 -16.33 21.89 -26.31
CA ASN A 351 -15.77 23.04 -27.02
C ASN A 351 -14.85 23.90 -26.14
N CYS A 352 -14.96 23.80 -24.81
CA CYS A 352 -14.13 24.54 -23.86
C CYS A 352 -12.87 23.76 -23.41
N LEU A 353 -12.83 22.45 -23.67
CA LEU A 353 -11.76 21.55 -23.22
C LEU A 353 -10.37 22.07 -23.65
N LEU A 354 -10.22 22.46 -24.91
CA LEU A 354 -8.97 22.98 -25.45
C LEU A 354 -8.51 24.26 -24.74
N THR A 355 -9.41 25.22 -24.56
CA THR A 355 -9.11 26.50 -23.90
C THR A 355 -8.68 26.27 -22.45
N VAL A 356 -9.36 25.38 -21.71
CA VAL A 356 -9.02 25.12 -20.30
C VAL A 356 -7.77 24.26 -20.13
N LEU A 357 -7.53 23.30 -21.01
CA LEU A 357 -6.27 22.55 -21.01
C LEU A 357 -5.09 23.49 -21.28
N SER A 358 -5.22 24.39 -22.26
CA SER A 358 -4.17 25.36 -22.60
C SER A 358 -3.87 26.36 -21.46
N SER A 359 -4.86 26.66 -20.60
CA SER A 359 -4.66 27.56 -19.46
C SER A 359 -3.94 26.90 -18.28
N GLY A 360 -3.78 25.57 -18.28
CA GLY A 360 -3.20 24.83 -17.15
C GLY A 360 -4.05 24.93 -15.88
N SER A 361 -5.36 25.14 -16.01
CA SER A 361 -6.29 25.17 -14.88
C SER A 361 -6.68 23.75 -14.46
N THR A 362 -7.15 23.58 -13.22
CA THR A 362 -7.71 22.32 -12.70
C THR A 362 -9.23 22.45 -12.61
N ILE A 363 -9.99 21.53 -13.21
CA ILE A 363 -11.46 21.54 -13.17
C ILE A 363 -11.94 20.42 -12.24
N HIS A 364 -12.54 20.77 -11.11
CA HIS A 364 -13.38 19.87 -10.35
C HIS A 364 -14.79 19.85 -10.94
N SER A 365 -15.42 18.68 -11.08
CA SER A 365 -16.78 18.54 -11.58
C SER A 365 -17.73 18.01 -10.52
N ILE A 366 -18.94 18.57 -10.47
CA ILE A 366 -20.04 18.13 -9.63
C ILE A 366 -21.26 17.97 -10.51
N ALA A 367 -21.62 16.72 -10.80
CA ALA A 367 -22.83 16.37 -11.52
C ALA A 367 -24.04 16.39 -10.56
N LEU A 368 -25.10 17.09 -10.94
CA LEU A 368 -26.36 17.17 -10.20
C LEU A 368 -27.44 16.33 -10.90
N GLY A 369 -28.10 15.46 -10.14
CA GLY A 369 -29.27 14.72 -10.60
C GLY A 369 -28.99 13.70 -11.70
N SER A 370 -30.05 13.27 -12.39
CA SER A 370 -30.05 12.06 -13.22
C SER A 370 -29.63 12.24 -14.70
N SER A 371 -28.89 13.30 -15.01
CA SER A 371 -28.67 13.70 -16.41
C SER A 371 -27.48 13.00 -17.10
N VAL A 372 -27.63 12.77 -18.40
CA VAL A 372 -26.78 11.96 -19.28
C VAL A 372 -25.69 12.81 -19.98
N VAL A 373 -24.95 13.65 -19.25
CA VAL A 373 -23.72 14.20 -19.87
C VAL A 373 -22.67 13.12 -19.90
N GLU A 374 -22.41 12.62 -21.09
CA GLU A 374 -21.14 11.99 -21.45
C GLU A 374 -20.06 13.09 -21.49
N ASN A 375 -18.89 12.84 -20.90
CA ASN A 375 -17.65 13.68 -20.97
C ASN A 375 -17.44 14.75 -19.88
N LEU A 376 -18.32 14.89 -18.88
CA LEU A 376 -18.04 15.80 -17.74
C LEU A 376 -16.85 15.31 -16.90
N GLU A 377 -16.76 13.99 -16.73
CA GLU A 377 -15.72 13.33 -15.96
C GLU A 377 -14.36 13.39 -16.67
N GLU A 378 -14.34 13.40 -18.00
CA GLU A 378 -13.11 13.56 -18.81
C GLU A 378 -12.42 14.90 -18.52
N LEU A 379 -13.16 16.00 -18.37
CA LEU A 379 -12.58 17.30 -18.03
C LEU A 379 -11.79 17.26 -16.73
N SER A 380 -12.38 16.69 -15.69
CA SER A 380 -11.72 16.53 -14.40
C SER A 380 -10.56 15.55 -14.52
N HIS A 381 -10.71 14.44 -15.22
CA HIS A 381 -9.64 13.46 -15.43
C HIS A 381 -8.40 14.11 -16.10
N HIS A 382 -8.58 14.79 -17.23
CA HIS A 382 -7.47 15.37 -17.99
C HIS A 382 -6.81 16.57 -17.28
N THR A 383 -7.58 17.37 -16.55
CA THR A 383 -7.03 18.49 -15.76
C THR A 383 -6.55 18.07 -14.36
N GLY A 384 -6.70 16.78 -14.03
CA GLY A 384 -6.46 16.19 -12.72
C GLY A 384 -7.41 16.68 -11.61
N GLY A 385 -8.53 17.31 -11.93
CA GLY A 385 -9.50 17.66 -10.90
C GLY A 385 -10.23 16.46 -10.33
N LEU A 386 -10.97 16.72 -9.25
CA LEU A 386 -11.81 15.74 -8.58
C LEU A 386 -13.22 15.78 -9.18
N LYS A 387 -13.91 14.65 -9.18
CA LYS A 387 -15.26 14.51 -9.73
C LYS A 387 -16.22 13.97 -8.69
N PHE A 388 -17.42 14.52 -8.68
CA PHE A 388 -18.45 14.19 -7.71
C PHE A 388 -19.81 14.06 -8.37
N PHE A 389 -20.65 13.27 -7.74
CA PHE A 389 -22.04 13.10 -8.10
C PHE A 389 -22.91 13.40 -6.87
N VAL A 390 -23.94 14.21 -7.07
CA VAL A 390 -24.93 14.56 -6.06
C VAL A 390 -26.28 14.01 -6.49
N PRO A 391 -26.79 12.94 -5.84
CA PRO A 391 -28.09 12.38 -6.15
C PRO A 391 -29.22 13.32 -5.69
N ASP A 392 -30.37 13.25 -6.37
CA ASP A 392 -31.58 14.04 -6.06
C ASP A 392 -32.31 13.47 -4.82
N LYS A 393 -31.62 13.43 -3.69
CA LYS A 393 -32.14 12.90 -2.42
C LYS A 393 -32.09 13.98 -1.33
N SER A 394 -33.23 14.23 -0.69
CA SER A 394 -33.38 15.29 0.32
C SER A 394 -32.40 15.18 1.48
N ASN A 395 -32.04 13.95 1.89
CA ASN A 395 -31.14 13.66 3.00
C ASN A 395 -29.66 13.48 2.61
N SER A 396 -29.30 13.54 1.32
CA SER A 396 -27.91 13.37 0.89
C SER A 396 -27.04 14.57 1.28
N ASN A 397 -25.82 14.30 1.75
CA ASN A 397 -24.80 15.30 2.08
C ASN A 397 -23.74 15.45 0.97
N SER A 398 -23.90 14.75 -0.16
CA SER A 398 -22.86 14.63 -1.20
C SER A 398 -22.38 15.97 -1.74
N MET A 399 -23.23 17.01 -1.80
CA MET A 399 -22.80 18.36 -2.19
C MET A 399 -21.82 18.98 -1.18
N THR A 400 -22.15 18.89 0.12
CA THR A 400 -21.28 19.39 1.19
C THR A 400 -19.99 18.59 1.25
N ASP A 401 -20.07 17.27 1.07
CA ASP A 401 -18.93 16.37 1.09
C ASP A 401 -17.99 16.63 -0.11
N ALA A 402 -18.54 16.94 -1.28
CA ALA A 402 -17.77 17.35 -2.46
C ALA A 402 -17.00 18.65 -2.21
N PHE A 403 -17.67 19.71 -1.73
CA PHE A 403 -16.98 20.97 -1.40
C PHE A 403 -15.95 20.82 -0.29
N SER A 404 -16.25 20.00 0.71
CA SER A 404 -15.32 19.67 1.79
C SER A 404 -14.04 19.03 1.21
N ARG A 405 -14.18 18.01 0.36
CA ARG A 405 -13.05 17.31 -0.29
C ARG A 405 -12.27 18.19 -1.28
N ILE A 406 -12.94 19.09 -1.99
CA ILE A 406 -12.26 20.08 -2.86
C ILE A 406 -11.47 21.07 -2.00
N SER A 407 -12.07 21.57 -0.90
CA SER A 407 -11.42 22.54 0.00
C SER A 407 -10.25 21.95 0.79
N SER A 408 -10.24 20.63 1.00
CA SER A 408 -9.12 19.93 1.63
C SER A 408 -7.98 19.66 0.65
N GLY A 409 -8.22 19.66 -0.66
CA GLY A 409 -7.34 19.08 -1.69
C GLY A 409 -6.10 19.88 -2.11
N THR A 410 -5.62 20.85 -1.32
CA THR A 410 -4.44 21.64 -1.68
C THR A 410 -3.60 22.04 -0.47
N GLY A 411 -2.34 21.60 -0.40
CA GLY A 411 -1.31 22.21 0.44
C GLY A 411 -1.04 21.53 1.78
N ASP A 412 -0.61 22.34 2.75
CA ASP A 412 -0.14 21.92 4.07
C ASP A 412 -1.27 21.26 4.91
N ILE A 413 -1.09 19.98 5.30
CA ILE A 413 -2.10 19.19 6.04
C ILE A 413 -2.59 19.87 7.32
N PHE A 414 -1.77 20.75 7.91
CA PHE A 414 -2.09 21.52 9.10
C PHE A 414 -3.06 22.68 8.83
N GLN A 415 -3.09 23.16 7.60
CA GLN A 415 -3.97 24.21 7.09
C GLN A 415 -5.16 23.65 6.32
N GLN A 416 -5.33 22.33 6.22
CA GLN A 416 -6.49 21.73 5.58
C GLN A 416 -7.69 21.71 6.53
N ARG A 417 -8.89 21.92 5.97
CA ARG A 417 -10.13 21.59 6.70
C ARG A 417 -10.33 20.08 6.62
N ILE A 418 -10.56 19.48 7.78
CA ILE A 418 -10.78 18.06 7.95
C ILE A 418 -12.23 17.86 8.36
N GLN A 419 -12.94 17.01 7.63
CA GLN A 419 -14.31 16.65 7.94
C GLN A 419 -14.34 15.52 8.96
N LEU A 420 -14.99 15.76 10.09
CA LEU A 420 -15.09 14.82 11.20
C LEU A 420 -16.38 14.02 11.16
N GLU A 421 -17.44 14.62 10.61
CA GLU A 421 -18.79 14.06 10.60
C GLU A 421 -19.58 14.60 9.40
N SER A 422 -20.40 13.74 8.79
CA SER A 422 -21.36 14.11 7.74
C SER A 422 -22.56 13.17 7.70
N THR A 423 -23.59 13.53 8.45
CA THR A 423 -24.83 12.74 8.57
C THR A 423 -26.03 13.52 8.11
N GLY A 424 -26.95 12.84 7.43
CA GLY A 424 -28.21 13.39 6.94
C GLY A 424 -29.31 12.33 7.00
N GLU A 425 -30.45 12.67 7.61
CA GLU A 425 -31.55 11.73 7.82
C GLU A 425 -32.91 12.39 7.58
N ASN A 426 -33.85 11.63 7.03
CA ASN A 426 -35.25 12.03 6.90
C ASN A 426 -36.00 11.69 8.19
N LEU A 427 -36.29 12.70 9.02
CA LEU A 427 -36.94 12.51 10.32
C LEU A 427 -38.45 12.73 10.24
N LYS A 428 -39.20 11.79 10.81
CA LYS A 428 -40.65 11.93 11.05
C LYS A 428 -40.93 13.04 12.08
N PRO A 429 -42.16 13.57 12.16
CA PRO A 429 -42.55 14.52 13.20
C PRO A 429 -42.20 14.01 14.60
N HIS A 430 -41.67 14.89 15.44
CA HIS A 430 -41.30 14.61 16.84
C HIS A 430 -40.26 13.49 17.03
N HIS A 431 -39.52 13.14 15.98
CA HIS A 431 -38.36 12.26 16.08
C HIS A 431 -37.07 13.10 16.10
N GLN A 432 -36.04 12.54 16.74
CA GLN A 432 -34.74 13.19 16.88
C GLN A 432 -33.64 12.40 16.17
N LEU A 433 -32.73 13.12 15.53
CA LEU A 433 -31.42 12.62 15.14
C LEU A 433 -30.46 12.88 16.30
N LYS A 434 -29.88 11.84 16.87
CA LYS A 434 -28.90 11.95 17.96
C LYS A 434 -27.66 11.14 17.62
N ASN A 435 -26.53 11.81 17.50
CA ASN A 435 -25.26 11.19 17.14
C ASN A 435 -24.09 11.83 17.92
N THR A 436 -22.93 11.21 17.79
CA THR A 436 -21.70 11.65 18.45
C THR A 436 -20.57 11.82 17.43
N VAL A 437 -19.63 12.72 17.74
CA VAL A 437 -18.40 12.91 16.97
C VAL A 437 -17.22 12.98 17.93
N THR A 438 -16.19 12.20 17.63
CA THR A 438 -14.98 12.14 18.46
C THR A 438 -13.91 13.06 17.90
N LEU A 439 -13.53 14.07 18.69
CA LEU A 439 -12.40 14.95 18.40
C LEU A 439 -11.16 14.43 19.13
N ASP A 440 -10.12 14.11 18.39
CA ASP A 440 -8.83 13.72 18.97
C ASP A 440 -7.93 14.95 19.21
N ASN A 441 -6.77 14.73 19.84
CA ASN A 441 -5.86 15.81 20.22
C ASN A 441 -5.15 16.50 19.04
N SER A 442 -5.18 15.91 17.84
CA SER A 442 -4.55 16.48 16.65
C SER A 442 -5.43 17.48 15.90
N VAL A 443 -6.70 17.59 16.26
CA VAL A 443 -7.66 18.54 15.66
C VAL A 443 -8.33 19.39 16.74
N GLY A 444 -8.86 20.55 16.36
CA GLY A 444 -9.64 21.37 17.28
C GLY A 444 -9.73 22.84 16.89
N ASN A 445 -8.81 23.33 16.07
CA ASN A 445 -8.86 24.72 15.58
C ASN A 445 -9.95 24.87 14.52
N ASP A 446 -10.58 26.05 14.45
CA ASP A 446 -11.68 26.38 13.51
C ASP A 446 -12.84 25.36 13.49
N THR A 447 -13.06 24.67 14.60
CA THR A 447 -14.11 23.65 14.71
C THR A 447 -15.47 24.29 14.50
N THR A 448 -16.18 23.81 13.48
CA THR A 448 -17.45 24.35 13.02
C THR A 448 -18.49 23.23 12.94
N PHE A 449 -19.63 23.43 13.59
CA PHE A 449 -20.84 22.63 13.41
C PHE A 449 -21.78 23.38 12.47
N LEU A 450 -22.15 22.74 11.36
CA LEU A 450 -23.12 23.25 10.39
C LEU A 450 -24.34 22.33 10.40
N VAL A 451 -25.49 22.90 10.76
CA VAL A 451 -26.79 22.24 10.68
C VAL A 451 -27.55 22.82 9.51
N THR A 452 -28.12 21.96 8.66
CA THR A 452 -29.01 22.39 7.56
C THR A 452 -30.29 21.58 7.59
N TRP A 453 -31.38 22.20 7.12
CA TRP A 453 -32.72 21.61 7.12
C TRP A 453 -33.49 21.99 5.86
N GLN A 454 -34.55 21.24 5.55
CA GLN A 454 -35.30 21.42 4.31
C GLN A 454 -36.54 22.34 4.43
N THR A 455 -37.19 22.40 5.59
CA THR A 455 -38.45 23.14 5.74
C THR A 455 -38.23 24.61 6.13
N SER A 456 -39.32 25.38 6.23
CA SER A 456 -39.24 26.83 6.47
C SER A 456 -38.73 27.24 7.86
N GLY A 457 -38.71 26.33 8.84
CA GLY A 457 -38.31 26.64 10.22
C GLY A 457 -37.15 25.77 10.73
N PRO A 458 -36.27 26.31 11.58
CA PRO A 458 -35.13 25.56 12.13
C PRO A 458 -35.59 24.42 13.05
N PRO A 459 -34.85 23.31 13.11
CA PRO A 459 -35.07 22.28 14.12
C PRO A 459 -34.67 22.77 15.52
N GLU A 460 -35.05 22.03 16.55
CA GLU A 460 -34.45 22.21 17.87
C GLU A 460 -33.03 21.62 17.84
N ILE A 461 -32.04 22.40 18.29
CA ILE A 461 -30.62 22.03 18.26
C ILE A 461 -30.08 22.01 19.68
N ALA A 462 -29.47 20.89 20.07
CA ALA A 462 -28.72 20.76 21.30
C ALA A 462 -27.36 20.09 21.03
N LEU A 463 -26.27 20.72 21.45
CA LEU A 463 -24.91 20.21 21.36
C LEU A 463 -24.27 20.18 22.75
N PHE A 464 -23.55 19.10 23.05
CA PHE A 464 -22.87 18.87 24.31
C PHE A 464 -21.38 18.66 24.05
N ASP A 465 -20.54 19.45 24.72
CA ASP A 465 -19.09 19.24 24.69
C ASP A 465 -18.65 18.14 25.68
N PRO A 466 -17.39 17.68 25.61
CA PRO A 466 -16.87 16.63 26.49
C PRO A 466 -16.91 16.97 27.99
N ASN A 467 -16.99 18.26 28.34
CA ASN A 467 -17.06 18.73 29.73
C ASN A 467 -18.52 18.93 30.20
N GLY A 468 -19.52 18.64 29.36
CA GLY A 468 -20.93 18.81 29.66
C GLY A 468 -21.48 20.22 29.43
N ARG A 469 -20.71 21.14 28.82
CA ARG A 469 -21.22 22.44 28.39
C ARG A 469 -22.22 22.24 27.26
N LYS A 470 -23.37 22.91 27.39
CA LYS A 470 -24.47 22.81 26.44
C LYS A 470 -24.51 24.04 25.54
N TYR A 471 -24.70 23.81 24.25
CA TYR A 471 -24.98 24.83 23.26
C TYR A 471 -26.36 24.57 22.67
N TYR A 472 -27.18 25.61 22.62
CA TYR A 472 -28.53 25.56 22.05
C TYR A 472 -28.62 26.49 20.84
N ALA A 473 -29.78 26.56 20.20
CA ALA A 473 -30.01 27.35 19.00
C ALA A 473 -29.55 28.82 19.10
N ASN A 474 -29.61 29.44 20.28
CA ASN A 474 -29.14 30.83 20.50
C ASN A 474 -27.62 31.01 20.38
N ASN A 475 -26.83 29.94 20.48
CA ASN A 475 -25.39 29.98 20.24
C ASN A 475 -25.04 29.88 18.76
N PHE A 476 -25.98 29.47 17.91
CA PHE A 476 -25.77 29.32 16.48
C PHE A 476 -26.10 30.61 15.75
N THR A 477 -25.27 30.96 14.79
CA THR A 477 -25.60 31.97 13.78
C THR A 477 -26.53 31.32 12.76
N THR A 478 -27.81 31.69 12.80
CA THR A 478 -28.84 31.12 11.93
C THR A 478 -29.07 32.03 10.72
N ASN A 479 -29.06 31.44 9.52
CA ASN A 479 -29.46 32.10 8.28
C ASN A 479 -30.72 31.40 7.72
N PRO A 480 -31.92 31.95 7.97
CA PRO A 480 -33.17 31.36 7.51
C PRO A 480 -33.29 31.27 5.99
N ALA A 481 -32.69 32.21 5.24
CA ALA A 481 -32.76 32.22 3.77
C ALA A 481 -31.99 31.05 3.15
N LEU A 482 -30.90 30.61 3.81
CA LEU A 482 -30.12 29.45 3.40
C LEU A 482 -30.50 28.17 4.18
N GLN A 483 -31.47 28.26 5.10
CA GLN A 483 -31.88 27.16 5.98
C GLN A 483 -30.69 26.51 6.71
N THR A 484 -29.80 27.35 7.24
CA THR A 484 -28.56 26.91 7.91
C THR A 484 -28.42 27.51 9.30
N ALA A 485 -27.79 26.76 10.21
CA ALA A 485 -27.35 27.22 11.51
C ALA A 485 -25.90 26.81 11.71
N ARG A 486 -25.03 27.78 12.03
CA ARG A 486 -23.58 27.58 12.16
C ARG A 486 -23.10 27.94 13.56
N LEU A 487 -22.36 27.04 14.19
CA LEU A 487 -21.64 27.29 15.45
C LEU A 487 -20.14 27.13 15.23
N CYS A 488 -19.37 28.15 15.60
CA CYS A 488 -17.91 28.08 15.67
C CYS A 488 -17.47 27.98 17.13
N ILE A 489 -16.67 26.97 17.43
CA ILE A 489 -16.07 26.84 18.76
C ILE A 489 -14.91 27.84 18.86
N PRO A 490 -14.90 28.74 19.87
CA PRO A 490 -13.82 29.70 20.03
C PRO A 490 -12.53 29.01 20.48
N GLY A 491 -11.40 29.37 19.86
CA GLY A 491 -10.09 28.78 20.14
C GLY A 491 -10.01 27.31 19.69
N THR A 492 -9.19 26.52 20.39
CA THR A 492 -9.04 25.09 20.13
C THR A 492 -10.14 24.32 20.87
N ALA A 493 -11.01 23.64 20.10
CA ALA A 493 -12.04 22.77 20.66
C ALA A 493 -11.42 21.67 21.52
N LYS A 494 -12.11 21.32 22.62
CA LYS A 494 -11.63 20.30 23.54
C LYS A 494 -11.69 18.91 22.89
N PRO A 495 -10.61 18.12 22.96
CA PRO A 495 -10.64 16.71 22.57
C PRO A 495 -11.64 15.93 23.43
N GLY A 496 -12.26 14.92 22.84
CA GLY A 496 -13.23 14.05 23.49
C GLY A 496 -14.48 13.82 22.63
N LEU A 497 -15.48 13.21 23.27
CA LEU A 497 -16.75 12.88 22.64
C LEU A 497 -17.71 14.08 22.69
N TRP A 498 -18.08 14.60 21.53
CA TRP A 498 -19.13 15.61 21.39
C TRP A 498 -20.43 14.93 20.98
N THR A 499 -21.55 15.33 21.57
CA THR A 499 -22.88 14.76 21.27
C THR A 499 -23.79 15.85 20.73
N TYR A 500 -24.48 15.59 19.61
CA TYR A 500 -25.49 16.50 19.08
C TYR A 500 -26.85 15.80 18.97
N THR A 501 -27.90 16.57 19.20
CA THR A 501 -29.29 16.16 19.02
C THR A 501 -30.01 17.22 18.19
N LEU A 502 -30.65 16.78 17.11
CA LEU A 502 -31.54 17.59 16.30
C LEU A 502 -32.96 17.02 16.38
N ASN A 503 -33.92 17.82 16.81
CA ASN A 503 -35.32 17.40 16.91
C ASN A 503 -36.15 17.97 15.77
N ASN A 504 -36.95 17.13 15.10
CA ASN A 504 -37.93 17.61 14.14
C ASN A 504 -39.16 18.14 14.89
N THR A 505 -39.23 19.46 15.02
CA THR A 505 -40.33 20.18 15.67
C THR A 505 -41.55 20.38 14.77
N HIS A 506 -41.47 20.00 13.48
CA HIS A 506 -42.53 20.18 12.51
C HIS A 506 -43.45 18.97 12.42
N HIS A 507 -44.66 19.20 11.89
CA HIS A 507 -45.67 18.17 11.66
C HIS A 507 -45.47 17.40 10.34
N SER A 508 -44.40 17.66 9.61
CA SER A 508 -44.05 16.99 8.35
C SER A 508 -42.69 16.29 8.43
N LEU A 509 -42.48 15.32 7.53
CA LEU A 509 -41.16 14.74 7.28
C LEU A 509 -40.18 15.86 6.90
N GLN A 510 -38.96 15.82 7.44
CA GLN A 510 -37.93 16.78 7.11
C GLN A 510 -36.55 16.10 7.07
N ALA A 511 -35.75 16.43 6.06
CA ALA A 511 -34.33 16.12 6.07
C ALA A 511 -33.58 17.05 7.02
N LEU A 512 -32.89 16.49 8.02
CA LEU A 512 -31.96 17.20 8.88
C LEU A 512 -30.54 16.70 8.64
N LYS A 513 -29.60 17.63 8.51
CA LYS A 513 -28.20 17.33 8.17
C LYS A 513 -27.25 18.03 9.11
N VAL A 514 -26.17 17.34 9.48
CA VAL A 514 -25.07 17.87 10.27
C VAL A 514 -23.76 17.61 9.57
N THR A 515 -22.94 18.64 9.48
CA THR A 515 -21.55 18.54 9.06
C THR A 515 -20.66 19.16 10.12
N VAL A 516 -19.61 18.44 10.49
CA VAL A 516 -18.60 18.93 11.44
C VAL A 516 -17.25 18.96 10.75
N THR A 517 -16.62 20.14 10.76
CA THR A 517 -15.27 20.33 10.22
C THR A 517 -14.36 20.92 11.27
N SER A 518 -13.08 20.59 11.21
CA SER A 518 -12.04 21.14 12.09
C SER A 518 -10.72 21.30 11.32
N ARG A 519 -9.71 21.87 11.95
CA ARG A 519 -8.33 21.97 11.45
C ARG A 519 -7.37 21.40 12.48
N ALA A 520 -6.13 21.17 12.07
CA ALA A 520 -5.09 20.70 12.97
C ALA A 520 -4.96 21.64 14.19
N SER A 521 -4.84 21.04 15.38
CA SER A 521 -4.73 21.77 16.65
C SER A 521 -3.35 22.42 16.83
N SER A 522 -2.31 21.84 16.23
CA SER A 522 -0.91 22.25 16.33
C SER A 522 -0.14 21.84 15.08
N SER A 523 0.89 22.62 14.70
CA SER A 523 1.85 22.26 13.65
C SER A 523 2.83 21.17 14.06
N ALA A 524 2.90 20.82 15.35
CA ALA A 524 3.87 19.84 15.85
C ALA A 524 3.44 18.37 15.66
N MET A 525 2.14 18.10 15.44
CA MET A 525 1.62 16.73 15.34
C MET A 525 0.64 16.63 14.16
N PRO A 526 0.93 15.81 13.14
CA PRO A 526 0.05 15.68 11.98
C PRO A 526 -1.30 15.10 12.39
N PRO A 527 -2.41 15.59 11.81
CA PRO A 527 -3.72 15.05 12.10
C PRO A 527 -3.93 13.66 11.50
N ALA A 528 -4.86 12.91 12.08
CA ALA A 528 -5.41 11.72 11.42
C ALA A 528 -6.20 12.16 10.17
N THR A 529 -5.90 11.53 9.04
CA THR A 529 -6.46 11.84 7.72
C THR A 529 -7.02 10.58 7.08
N VAL A 530 -8.08 10.76 6.30
CA VAL A 530 -8.72 9.71 5.51
C VAL A 530 -8.85 10.19 4.09
N GLU A 531 -8.34 9.41 3.16
CA GLU A 531 -8.49 9.65 1.74
C GLU A 531 -9.22 8.46 1.11
N ALA A 532 -10.44 8.70 0.64
CA ALA A 532 -11.22 7.71 -0.08
C ALA A 532 -11.08 7.91 -1.60
N PHE A 533 -11.08 6.81 -2.36
CA PHE A 533 -11.08 6.84 -3.82
C PHE A 533 -11.50 5.48 -4.39
N VAL A 534 -11.82 5.45 -5.68
CA VAL A 534 -12.15 4.22 -6.44
C VAL A 534 -11.04 3.89 -7.43
N GLU A 535 -10.93 2.61 -7.81
CA GLU A 535 -9.91 2.16 -8.77
C GLU A 535 -10.00 2.83 -10.14
N ARG A 536 -11.24 3.01 -10.64
CA ARG A 536 -11.55 3.40 -12.01
C ARG A 536 -12.78 4.31 -12.08
N ASP A 537 -12.84 5.08 -13.15
CA ASP A 537 -13.85 6.12 -13.33
C ASP A 537 -15.19 5.59 -13.85
N SER A 538 -15.15 4.50 -14.61
CA SER A 538 -16.31 3.82 -15.16
C SER A 538 -16.09 2.30 -15.16
N THR A 539 -17.18 1.56 -15.12
CA THR A 539 -17.18 0.10 -15.23
C THR A 539 -18.39 -0.40 -16.04
N HIS A 540 -18.28 -1.61 -16.55
CA HIS A 540 -19.37 -2.31 -17.22
C HIS A 540 -19.71 -3.58 -16.46
N PHE A 541 -20.98 -3.83 -16.18
CA PHE A 541 -21.44 -5.07 -15.54
C PHE A 541 -20.98 -6.30 -16.35
N PRO A 542 -20.46 -7.37 -15.72
CA PRO A 542 -20.35 -7.63 -14.29
C PRO A 542 -18.95 -7.33 -13.70
N GLN A 543 -18.21 -6.34 -14.22
CA GLN A 543 -16.90 -6.00 -13.65
C GLN A 543 -17.07 -5.21 -12.34
N PRO A 544 -16.46 -5.64 -11.22
CA PRO A 544 -16.54 -4.94 -9.95
C PRO A 544 -15.72 -3.65 -9.96
N VAL A 545 -15.94 -2.79 -8.97
CA VAL A 545 -15.11 -1.62 -8.65
C VAL A 545 -14.44 -1.86 -7.31
N MET A 546 -13.13 -1.64 -7.21
CA MET A 546 -12.45 -1.64 -5.91
C MET A 546 -12.57 -0.26 -5.26
N ILE A 547 -12.98 -0.25 -4.00
CA ILE A 547 -13.09 0.94 -3.16
C ILE A 547 -11.93 0.93 -2.18
N TYR A 548 -11.25 2.07 -2.05
CA TYR A 548 -10.09 2.26 -1.19
C TYR A 548 -10.33 3.37 -0.16
N ALA A 549 -9.82 3.17 1.04
CA ALA A 549 -9.73 4.19 2.08
C ALA A 549 -8.34 4.15 2.73
N ASN A 550 -7.51 5.14 2.42
CA ASN A 550 -6.19 5.31 3.03
C ASN A 550 -6.33 6.07 4.36
N VAL A 551 -6.12 5.36 5.47
CA VAL A 551 -6.31 5.86 6.85
C VAL A 551 -4.95 5.99 7.53
N ARG A 552 -4.49 7.22 7.75
CA ARG A 552 -3.14 7.49 8.24
C ARG A 552 -3.05 8.70 9.16
N LYS A 553 -2.03 8.72 10.01
CA LYS A 553 -1.61 9.89 10.79
C LYS A 553 -0.20 10.29 10.38
N GLY A 554 -0.08 11.33 9.57
CA GLY A 554 1.17 11.65 8.88
C GLY A 554 1.54 10.53 7.90
N ILE A 555 2.66 9.86 8.14
CA ILE A 555 3.13 8.70 7.34
C ILE A 555 2.74 7.34 7.94
N TYR A 556 2.13 7.32 9.12
CA TYR A 556 1.82 6.07 9.82
C TYR A 556 0.43 5.56 9.47
N PRO A 557 0.28 4.27 9.14
CA PRO A 557 -1.02 3.66 8.96
C PRO A 557 -1.76 3.59 10.29
N ILE A 558 -3.07 3.76 10.24
CA ILE A 558 -3.96 3.52 11.38
C ILE A 558 -4.65 2.18 11.15
N LEU A 559 -4.29 1.19 11.96
CA LEU A 559 -4.85 -0.15 11.93
C LEU A 559 -6.05 -0.28 12.87
N ASN A 560 -6.83 -1.34 12.66
CA ASN A 560 -8.00 -1.68 13.47
C ASN A 560 -9.02 -0.54 13.57
N ALA A 561 -9.12 0.30 12.54
CA ALA A 561 -10.19 1.28 12.39
C ALA A 561 -11.44 0.59 11.84
N THR A 562 -12.62 1.09 12.24
CA THR A 562 -13.88 0.70 11.61
C THR A 562 -14.10 1.62 10.42
N VAL A 563 -14.03 1.06 9.21
CA VAL A 563 -14.14 1.80 7.95
C VAL A 563 -15.38 1.33 7.20
N THR A 564 -16.33 2.24 7.00
CA THR A 564 -17.57 1.95 6.28
C THR A 564 -17.73 2.91 5.10
N ALA A 565 -17.82 2.37 3.90
CA ALA A 565 -18.19 3.08 2.69
C ALA A 565 -19.71 3.13 2.54
N THR A 566 -20.26 4.29 2.22
CA THR A 566 -21.64 4.51 1.80
C THR A 566 -21.62 4.87 0.32
N ILE A 567 -22.26 4.03 -0.49
CA ILE A 567 -22.36 4.19 -1.93
C ILE A 567 -23.80 4.60 -2.26
N GLU A 568 -23.98 5.81 -2.80
CA GLU A 568 -25.30 6.33 -3.17
C GLU A 568 -25.50 6.27 -4.69
N PRO A 569 -26.33 5.34 -5.20
CA PRO A 569 -26.73 5.34 -6.61
C PRO A 569 -27.70 6.48 -6.90
N GLU A 570 -27.78 6.82 -8.18
CA GLU A 570 -28.69 7.82 -8.74
C GLU A 570 -30.18 7.53 -8.44
N ALA A 571 -30.62 6.29 -8.63
CA ALA A 571 -32.04 5.91 -8.54
C ALA A 571 -32.30 4.63 -7.71
N ALA A 572 -31.65 4.50 -6.54
CA ALA A 572 -31.92 3.42 -5.57
C ALA A 572 -31.47 3.81 -4.15
N ASP A 573 -31.71 2.97 -3.14
CA ASP A 573 -31.25 3.25 -1.77
C ASP A 573 -29.71 3.16 -1.65
N PRO A 574 -29.09 3.92 -0.72
CA PRO A 574 -27.67 3.80 -0.43
C PRO A 574 -27.26 2.41 0.07
N ILE A 575 -26.06 1.98 -0.29
CA ILE A 575 -25.48 0.70 0.15
C ILE A 575 -24.32 0.99 1.10
N ALA A 576 -24.30 0.33 2.25
CA ALA A 576 -23.18 0.35 3.18
C ALA A 576 -22.27 -0.86 2.94
N LEU A 577 -20.96 -0.62 2.93
CA LEU A 577 -19.93 -1.63 2.70
C LEU A 577 -18.75 -1.41 3.66
N ASP A 578 -18.47 -2.37 4.53
CA ASP A 578 -17.30 -2.31 5.41
C ASP A 578 -16.02 -2.64 4.64
N LEU A 579 -14.96 -1.86 4.81
CA LEU A 579 -13.66 -2.07 4.18
C LEU A 579 -12.67 -2.67 5.18
N PHE A 580 -11.71 -3.46 4.69
CA PHE A 580 -10.75 -4.19 5.55
C PHE A 580 -9.31 -3.97 5.09
N ASP A 581 -8.39 -3.99 6.07
CA ASP A 581 -6.94 -4.00 5.89
C ASP A 581 -6.40 -5.32 6.47
N ASN A 582 -6.56 -6.40 5.70
CA ASN A 582 -6.31 -7.78 6.13
C ASN A 582 -5.41 -8.59 5.18
N GLY A 583 -4.99 -8.01 4.05
CA GLY A 583 -4.21 -8.62 2.98
C GLY A 583 -4.96 -9.68 2.16
N ALA A 584 -6.29 -9.57 2.07
CA ALA A 584 -7.10 -10.48 1.26
C ALA A 584 -8.12 -9.77 0.37
N GLY A 585 -8.46 -10.41 -0.75
CA GLY A 585 -9.49 -9.90 -1.67
C GLY A 585 -9.03 -8.65 -2.40
N ALA A 586 -9.76 -7.55 -2.25
CA ALA A 586 -9.37 -6.27 -2.83
C ALA A 586 -8.18 -5.63 -2.09
N ASP A 587 -7.95 -6.02 -0.84
CA ASP A 587 -6.79 -5.59 -0.07
C ASP A 587 -5.62 -6.55 -0.32
N ILE A 588 -4.52 -6.00 -0.82
CA ILE A 588 -3.38 -6.79 -1.31
C ILE A 588 -2.25 -6.83 -0.29
N ILE A 589 -2.12 -5.81 0.56
CA ILE A 589 -1.05 -5.72 1.56
C ILE A 589 -1.68 -5.53 2.93
N LYS A 590 -1.49 -6.54 3.78
CA LYS A 590 -1.98 -6.50 5.14
C LYS A 590 -1.27 -5.43 5.97
N ASN A 591 -2.04 -4.73 6.80
CA ASN A 591 -1.62 -3.76 7.81
C ASN A 591 -0.86 -2.54 7.23
N ASP A 592 -1.24 -2.10 6.03
CA ASP A 592 -0.61 -0.96 5.34
C ASP A 592 -1.42 0.36 5.52
N GLY A 593 -2.55 0.30 6.23
CA GLY A 593 -3.46 1.42 6.48
C GLY A 593 -4.44 1.71 5.35
N ILE A 594 -4.45 0.90 4.29
CA ILE A 594 -5.35 1.03 3.14
C ILE A 594 -6.43 -0.03 3.24
N TYR A 595 -7.62 0.39 3.65
CA TYR A 595 -8.77 -0.48 3.77
C TYR A 595 -9.46 -0.57 2.40
N SER A 596 -9.68 -1.80 1.93
CA SER A 596 -10.15 -2.06 0.57
C SER A 596 -11.26 -3.10 0.52
N ARG A 597 -12.14 -3.01 -0.48
CA ARG A 597 -13.15 -4.04 -0.78
C ARG A 597 -13.68 -3.97 -2.21
N TYR A 598 -14.13 -5.10 -2.76
CA TYR A 598 -14.86 -5.12 -4.03
C TYR A 598 -16.31 -4.65 -3.86
N PHE A 599 -16.77 -3.81 -4.78
CA PHE A 599 -18.16 -3.42 -4.93
C PHE A 599 -18.71 -3.90 -6.28
N PHE A 600 -19.75 -4.72 -6.24
CA PHE A 600 -20.39 -5.31 -7.43
C PHE A 600 -21.93 -5.32 -7.37
N SER A 601 -22.53 -4.84 -6.28
CA SER A 601 -23.97 -4.77 -6.07
C SER A 601 -24.59 -3.55 -6.77
N PHE A 602 -24.55 -3.54 -8.11
CA PHE A 602 -25.03 -2.43 -8.93
C PHE A 602 -26.56 -2.44 -9.05
N ALA A 603 -27.23 -1.52 -8.37
CA ALA A 603 -28.69 -1.38 -8.45
C ALA A 603 -29.22 -0.88 -9.80
N VAL A 604 -28.53 0.05 -10.47
CA VAL A 604 -29.00 0.74 -11.69
C VAL A 604 -27.82 1.11 -12.60
N ASN A 605 -28.09 1.35 -13.88
CA ASN A 605 -27.15 2.08 -14.73
C ASN A 605 -27.10 3.55 -14.29
N GLY A 606 -25.92 4.18 -14.36
CA GLY A 606 -25.76 5.59 -14.02
C GLY A 606 -24.63 5.87 -13.04
N ARG A 607 -24.72 7.00 -12.34
CA ARG A 607 -23.67 7.47 -11.43
C ARG A 607 -23.85 6.98 -10.00
N TYR A 608 -22.72 6.77 -9.34
CA TYR A 608 -22.61 6.35 -7.95
C TYR A 608 -21.71 7.33 -7.19
N SER A 609 -22.19 7.85 -6.07
CA SER A 609 -21.43 8.71 -5.17
C SER A 609 -20.82 7.89 -4.04
N LEU A 610 -19.56 8.15 -3.69
CA LEU A 610 -18.84 7.44 -2.63
C LEU A 610 -18.53 8.37 -1.45
N LYS A 611 -18.91 7.93 -0.25
CA LYS A 611 -18.53 8.54 1.03
C LYS A 611 -17.97 7.47 1.95
N VAL A 612 -16.85 7.73 2.61
CA VAL A 612 -16.28 6.82 3.60
C VAL A 612 -16.30 7.48 4.96
N HIS A 613 -16.79 6.75 5.95
CA HIS A 613 -16.74 7.11 7.37
C HIS A 613 -15.77 6.18 8.09
N VAL A 614 -14.86 6.77 8.85
CA VAL A 614 -13.85 6.04 9.64
C VAL A 614 -13.98 6.43 11.09
N SER A 615 -14.12 5.43 11.95
CA SER A 615 -14.08 5.60 13.39
C SER A 615 -13.03 4.69 14.01
N HIS A 616 -12.37 5.19 15.05
CA HIS A 616 -11.42 4.41 15.84
C HIS A 616 -11.73 4.58 17.32
N SER A 617 -11.81 3.46 18.04
CA SER A 617 -12.15 3.44 19.46
C SER A 617 -10.90 3.68 20.32
N PRO A 618 -10.98 4.51 21.39
CA PRO A 618 -9.86 4.72 22.30
C PRO A 618 -9.43 3.46 23.08
N SER A 619 -10.22 2.37 23.05
CA SER A 619 -9.87 1.11 23.72
C SER A 619 -8.87 0.25 22.94
N ILE A 620 -8.60 0.57 21.67
CA ILE A 620 -7.76 -0.21 20.77
C ILE A 620 -6.49 0.59 20.49
N SER A 621 -5.32 0.00 20.76
CA SER A 621 -4.03 0.48 20.24
C SER A 621 -4.03 0.28 18.72
N GLY A 622 -4.17 1.36 17.95
CA GLY A 622 -4.34 1.29 16.49
C GLY A 622 -3.19 1.81 15.66
N LEU A 623 -2.18 2.45 16.25
CA LEU A 623 -0.99 2.85 15.50
C LEU A 623 -0.06 1.63 15.42
N ALA A 624 -0.02 0.99 14.26
CA ALA A 624 1.13 0.15 13.97
C ALA A 624 2.28 1.03 13.52
N TYR A 625 3.44 0.75 14.08
CA TYR A 625 4.67 1.34 13.60
C TYR A 625 5.12 0.69 12.27
N SER A 626 4.43 -0.32 11.73
CA SER A 626 4.76 -0.87 10.40
C SER A 626 4.71 0.22 9.33
N ILE A 627 5.84 0.49 8.67
CA ILE A 627 5.84 1.30 7.44
C ILE A 627 5.07 0.51 6.37
N PRO A 628 4.06 1.13 5.72
CA PRO A 628 3.35 0.58 4.57
C PRO A 628 4.29 0.33 3.38
N GLY A 629 4.14 -0.82 2.71
CA GLY A 629 4.75 -1.07 1.40
C GLY A 629 6.19 -1.63 1.41
N SER A 630 6.71 -1.83 0.19
CA SER A 630 8.08 -2.29 -0.09
C SER A 630 9.11 -1.24 0.31
N ARG A 631 10.23 -1.69 0.88
CA ARG A 631 11.29 -0.80 1.39
C ARG A 631 12.63 -1.24 0.84
N ALA A 632 13.42 -0.30 0.34
CA ALA A 632 14.80 -0.55 -0.02
C ALA A 632 15.57 -1.35 1.05
N MET A 633 16.27 -2.41 0.63
CA MET A 633 17.05 -3.25 1.55
C MET A 633 18.18 -2.45 2.19
N TYR A 634 18.18 -2.32 3.53
CA TYR A 634 19.36 -1.88 4.27
C TYR A 634 20.29 -3.06 4.48
N VAL A 635 21.53 -2.91 4.06
CA VAL A 635 22.56 -3.92 4.21
C VAL A 635 23.26 -3.76 5.56
N PRO A 636 23.22 -4.76 6.47
CA PRO A 636 23.92 -4.69 7.75
C PRO A 636 25.44 -4.68 7.63
N GLY A 637 25.99 -5.22 6.55
CA GLY A 637 27.42 -5.25 6.28
C GLY A 637 27.76 -5.96 4.97
N TYR A 638 29.02 -5.90 4.57
CA TYR A 638 29.56 -6.53 3.36
C TYR A 638 30.96 -7.09 3.61
N ILE A 639 31.40 -8.01 2.75
CA ILE A 639 32.78 -8.51 2.76
C ILE A 639 33.60 -7.68 1.79
N ALA A 640 34.67 -7.06 2.27
CA ALA A 640 35.66 -6.38 1.44
C ALA A 640 37.06 -6.92 1.75
N ASN A 641 37.78 -7.37 0.73
CA ASN A 641 39.13 -7.94 0.85
C ASN A 641 39.21 -9.09 1.88
N GLY A 642 38.16 -9.92 1.97
CA GLY A 642 38.08 -11.04 2.90
C GLY A 642 37.68 -10.68 4.35
N ASN A 643 37.50 -9.40 4.67
CA ASN A 643 37.08 -8.94 5.99
C ASN A 643 35.62 -8.50 5.99
N ILE A 644 34.88 -8.84 7.05
CA ILE A 644 33.51 -8.37 7.25
C ILE A 644 33.56 -6.91 7.72
N GLN A 645 32.90 -6.03 6.99
CA GLN A 645 32.67 -4.65 7.37
C GLN A 645 31.19 -4.48 7.69
N MET A 646 30.89 -4.08 8.92
CA MET A 646 29.53 -3.84 9.37
C MET A 646 29.18 -2.37 9.20
N ASN A 647 28.00 -2.10 8.65
CA ASN A 647 27.41 -0.77 8.62
C ASN A 647 26.85 -0.43 10.01
N ALA A 648 26.63 0.86 10.27
CA ALA A 648 26.00 1.29 11.50
C ALA A 648 24.63 0.59 11.64
N PRO A 649 24.28 0.03 12.80
CA PRO A 649 22.94 -0.54 12.97
C PRO A 649 21.89 0.55 12.68
N ARG A 650 20.79 0.18 12.03
CA ARG A 650 19.64 1.08 11.87
C ARG A 650 19.33 1.67 13.24
N LYS A 651 19.14 2.99 13.34
CA LYS A 651 18.70 3.62 14.59
C LYS A 651 17.34 3.03 14.93
N SER A 652 17.30 2.05 15.82
CA SER A 652 16.07 1.61 16.45
C SER A 652 15.67 2.73 17.41
N VAL A 653 14.68 3.53 17.02
CA VAL A 653 14.09 4.44 17.99
C VAL A 653 13.28 3.58 18.95
N GLY A 654 13.69 3.62 20.22
CA GLY A 654 13.08 2.85 21.29
C GLY A 654 11.56 3.01 21.26
N ARG A 655 10.88 1.89 21.43
CA ARG A 655 9.44 1.78 21.63
C ARG A 655 9.06 2.75 22.76
N SER A 656 8.46 3.91 22.46
CA SER A 656 7.82 4.70 23.49
C SER A 656 6.57 3.93 23.91
N GLU A 657 6.63 3.28 25.07
CA GLU A 657 5.62 2.34 25.59
C GLU A 657 4.26 2.96 25.93
N GLU A 658 4.05 4.24 25.65
CA GLU A 658 2.74 4.89 25.77
C GLU A 658 2.18 5.17 24.39
N GLU A 659 1.62 4.16 23.74
CA GLU A 659 0.69 4.41 22.64
C GLU A 659 -0.52 5.17 23.22
N PRO A 660 -0.75 6.43 22.82
CA PRO A 660 -1.90 7.14 23.32
C PRO A 660 -3.15 6.35 22.95
N LYS A 661 -4.02 6.11 23.93
CA LYS A 661 -5.38 5.63 23.71
C LYS A 661 -6.22 6.82 23.25
N TRP A 662 -6.33 7.01 21.95
CA TRP A 662 -7.14 8.08 21.37
C TRP A 662 -8.14 7.48 20.40
N GLY A 663 -9.37 7.97 20.45
CA GLY A 663 -10.37 7.69 19.43
C GLY A 663 -10.48 8.87 18.48
N PHE A 664 -10.93 8.63 17.26
CA PHE A 664 -11.24 9.69 16.31
C PHE A 664 -12.39 9.31 15.40
N SER A 665 -13.01 10.31 14.79
CA SER A 665 -13.93 10.16 13.66
C SER A 665 -13.47 11.01 12.49
N ARG A 666 -13.54 10.48 11.27
CA ARG A 666 -13.25 11.19 10.02
C ARG A 666 -14.23 10.76 8.94
N VAL A 667 -14.56 11.71 8.06
CA VAL A 667 -15.34 11.45 6.85
C VAL A 667 -14.58 11.98 5.64
N SER A 668 -14.61 11.23 4.54
CA SER A 668 -13.98 11.63 3.29
C SER A 668 -14.87 11.21 2.12
N SER A 669 -15.07 12.11 1.15
CA SER A 669 -15.70 11.74 -0.12
C SER A 669 -14.69 11.06 -1.03
N GLY A 670 -15.08 9.91 -1.58
CA GLY A 670 -14.28 9.18 -2.56
C GLY A 670 -14.58 9.55 -4.01
N GLY A 671 -15.32 10.62 -4.24
CA GLY A 671 -15.73 11.05 -5.57
C GLY A 671 -16.91 10.26 -6.12
N SER A 672 -16.90 10.00 -7.42
CA SER A 672 -17.96 9.28 -8.12
C SER A 672 -17.46 8.42 -9.28
N PHE A 673 -18.23 7.40 -9.62
CA PHE A 673 -17.99 6.52 -10.76
C PHE A 673 -19.30 6.17 -11.47
N SER A 674 -19.20 5.72 -12.71
CA SER A 674 -20.35 5.37 -13.55
C SER A 674 -20.39 3.88 -13.87
N VAL A 675 -21.58 3.30 -13.92
CA VAL A 675 -21.81 1.88 -14.22
C VAL A 675 -22.73 1.75 -15.42
N LEU A 676 -22.34 0.89 -16.36
CA LEU A 676 -23.08 0.58 -17.58
C LEU A 676 -23.41 -0.92 -17.67
N GLY A 677 -24.45 -1.26 -18.42
CA GLY A 677 -24.82 -2.65 -18.75
C GLY A 677 -25.50 -3.44 -17.63
N VAL A 678 -25.99 -2.79 -16.56
CA VAL A 678 -26.73 -3.45 -15.47
C VAL A 678 -28.04 -4.04 -16.03
N PRO A 679 -28.26 -5.36 -15.95
CA PRO A 679 -29.46 -6.01 -16.45
C PRO A 679 -30.72 -5.55 -15.71
N ALA A 680 -31.86 -5.51 -16.41
CA ALA A 680 -33.15 -5.27 -15.77
C ALA A 680 -33.67 -6.56 -15.12
N GLY A 681 -33.90 -6.50 -13.80
CA GLY A 681 -34.43 -7.63 -13.03
C GLY A 681 -33.37 -8.64 -12.56
N PRO A 682 -33.79 -9.78 -11.98
CA PRO A 682 -32.87 -10.79 -11.48
C PRO A 682 -32.06 -11.42 -12.61
N HIS A 683 -30.75 -11.51 -12.44
CA HIS A 683 -29.84 -12.18 -13.36
C HIS A 683 -29.16 -13.37 -12.65
N PRO A 684 -28.65 -14.37 -13.39
CA PRO A 684 -27.83 -15.41 -12.78
C PRO A 684 -26.60 -14.81 -12.11
N ASP A 685 -26.09 -15.52 -11.12
CA ASP A 685 -24.80 -15.20 -10.52
C ASP A 685 -23.69 -15.38 -11.57
N VAL A 686 -22.81 -14.38 -11.62
CA VAL A 686 -21.70 -14.22 -12.56
C VAL A 686 -20.41 -13.80 -11.84
N PHE A 687 -20.41 -13.75 -10.50
CA PHE A 687 -19.31 -13.21 -9.72
C PHE A 687 -18.59 -14.33 -8.96
N PRO A 688 -17.43 -14.82 -9.45
CA PRO A 688 -16.71 -15.87 -8.75
C PRO A 688 -16.06 -15.36 -7.44
N PRO A 689 -15.67 -16.27 -6.52
CA PRO A 689 -14.81 -15.93 -5.39
C PRO A 689 -13.48 -15.29 -5.83
N CYS A 690 -12.89 -14.44 -5.00
CA CYS A 690 -11.61 -13.80 -5.32
C CYS A 690 -10.43 -14.79 -5.29
N LYS A 691 -9.32 -14.42 -5.95
CA LYS A 691 -8.08 -15.18 -5.90
C LYS A 691 -7.50 -15.18 -4.47
N ILE A 692 -7.06 -16.35 -4.00
CA ILE A 692 -6.29 -16.49 -2.76
C ILE A 692 -4.82 -16.15 -3.05
N THR A 693 -4.23 -15.22 -2.31
CA THR A 693 -2.86 -14.73 -2.56
C THR A 693 -1.86 -15.07 -1.45
N ASP A 694 -2.34 -15.56 -0.30
CA ASP A 694 -1.55 -15.79 0.91
C ASP A 694 -1.47 -17.27 1.32
N LEU A 695 -1.74 -18.20 0.38
CA LEU A 695 -1.65 -19.63 0.63
C LEU A 695 -0.23 -19.99 1.08
N HIS A 696 -0.10 -20.63 2.23
CA HIS A 696 1.14 -21.20 2.71
C HIS A 696 0.95 -22.60 3.28
N ALA A 697 1.99 -23.42 3.12
CA ALA A 697 1.99 -24.81 3.54
C ALA A 697 3.13 -25.05 4.53
N VAL A 698 2.82 -25.78 5.61
CA VAL A 698 3.78 -26.20 6.62
C VAL A 698 3.64 -27.70 6.83
N LYS A 699 4.76 -28.42 6.79
CA LYS A 699 4.77 -29.85 7.15
C LYS A 699 4.84 -29.99 8.66
N VAL A 700 3.89 -30.73 9.24
CA VAL A 700 3.88 -31.11 10.66
C VAL A 700 3.89 -32.63 10.73
N GLU A 701 4.98 -33.21 11.23
CA GLU A 701 5.18 -34.68 11.28
C GLU A 701 5.05 -35.37 9.90
N GLU A 702 4.01 -36.18 9.70
CA GLU A 702 3.65 -36.86 8.46
C GLU A 702 2.50 -36.17 7.70
N GLU A 703 2.02 -35.04 8.18
CA GLU A 703 0.91 -34.28 7.59
C GLU A 703 1.36 -32.92 7.07
N VAL A 704 0.53 -32.33 6.23
CA VAL A 704 0.73 -31.01 5.64
C VAL A 704 -0.45 -30.15 6.06
N THR A 705 -0.15 -29.06 6.76
CA THR A 705 -1.12 -28.05 7.15
C THR A 705 -1.01 -26.85 6.22
N LEU A 706 -2.14 -26.50 5.62
CA LEU A 706 -2.34 -25.35 4.76
C LEU A 706 -3.02 -24.23 5.54
N PHE A 707 -2.67 -23.01 5.18
CA PHE A 707 -3.20 -21.80 5.77
C PHE A 707 -3.41 -20.76 4.68
N TRP A 708 -4.54 -20.06 4.71
CA TRP A 708 -4.87 -18.97 3.80
C TRP A 708 -5.96 -18.10 4.41
N THR A 709 -6.24 -16.94 3.82
CA THR A 709 -7.41 -16.14 4.14
C THR A 709 -8.60 -16.56 3.27
N ALA A 710 -9.75 -16.85 3.88
CA ALA A 710 -10.97 -17.28 3.18
C ALA A 710 -11.44 -16.21 2.18
N PRO A 711 -11.73 -16.57 0.92
CA PRO A 711 -12.45 -15.70 -0.02
C PRO A 711 -13.96 -15.72 0.25
N GLY A 712 -14.69 -14.87 -0.46
CA GLY A 712 -16.14 -14.81 -0.43
C GLY A 712 -16.85 -15.91 -1.22
N GLU A 713 -18.17 -15.83 -1.22
CA GLU A 713 -19.02 -16.44 -2.25
C GLU A 713 -18.78 -15.70 -3.56
N ASP A 714 -18.94 -14.38 -3.53
CA ASP A 714 -18.67 -13.47 -4.63
C ASP A 714 -17.52 -12.55 -4.22
N TYR A 715 -16.40 -12.61 -4.93
CA TYR A 715 -15.17 -11.90 -4.59
C TYR A 715 -14.75 -12.08 -3.12
N ASP A 716 -14.87 -11.02 -2.30
CA ASP A 716 -14.49 -10.95 -0.88
C ASP A 716 -15.71 -10.77 0.05
N GLN A 717 -16.91 -11.19 -0.40
CA GLN A 717 -18.15 -11.11 0.38
C GLN A 717 -18.85 -12.46 0.50
N GLY A 718 -19.42 -12.75 1.66
CA GLY A 718 -20.05 -14.05 1.95
C GLY A 718 -19.04 -15.12 2.38
N HIS A 719 -19.26 -16.36 1.97
CA HIS A 719 -18.35 -17.49 2.22
C HIS A 719 -18.33 -18.41 1.00
N ALA A 720 -17.16 -18.95 0.65
CA ALA A 720 -17.08 -19.94 -0.42
C ALA A 720 -17.94 -21.17 -0.11
N ASN A 721 -18.40 -21.88 -1.15
CA ASN A 721 -19.16 -23.12 -0.99
C ASN A 721 -18.22 -24.32 -0.77
N SER A 722 -17.10 -24.36 -1.51
CA SER A 722 -16.08 -25.41 -1.35
C SER A 722 -14.72 -24.97 -1.90
N TYR A 723 -13.70 -25.79 -1.66
CA TYR A 723 -12.36 -25.59 -2.22
C TYR A 723 -11.90 -26.80 -3.04
N GLU A 724 -11.26 -26.51 -4.17
CA GLU A 724 -10.53 -27.46 -5.00
C GLU A 724 -9.03 -27.29 -4.69
N ILE A 725 -8.48 -28.18 -3.86
CA ILE A 725 -7.06 -28.18 -3.48
C ILE A 725 -6.35 -29.26 -4.29
N ARG A 726 -5.26 -28.88 -4.95
CA ARG A 726 -4.45 -29.81 -5.76
C ARG A 726 -2.98 -29.75 -5.41
N ILE A 727 -2.30 -30.88 -5.61
CA ILE A 727 -0.88 -31.05 -5.32
C ILE A 727 -0.11 -31.66 -6.50
N SER A 728 1.18 -31.35 -6.58
CA SER A 728 2.10 -31.85 -7.60
C SER A 728 3.53 -32.00 -7.07
N LYS A 729 4.31 -32.93 -7.67
CA LYS A 729 5.77 -33.04 -7.46
C LYS A 729 6.55 -32.01 -8.28
N SER A 730 5.93 -31.49 -9.34
CA SER A 730 6.50 -30.56 -10.31
C SER A 730 5.81 -29.20 -10.20
N LEU A 731 6.61 -28.15 -10.03
CA LEU A 731 6.16 -26.75 -10.03
C LEU A 731 5.51 -26.39 -11.36
N GLN A 732 6.12 -26.80 -12.47
CA GLN A 732 5.63 -26.52 -13.82
C GLN A 732 4.23 -27.13 -14.03
N ASN A 733 4.04 -28.39 -13.62
CA ASN A 733 2.77 -29.09 -13.84
C ASN A 733 1.60 -28.43 -13.09
N ILE A 734 1.83 -27.95 -11.85
CA ILE A 734 0.75 -27.30 -11.09
C ILE A 734 0.47 -25.86 -11.59
N GLN A 735 1.48 -25.22 -12.18
CA GLN A 735 1.37 -23.89 -12.78
C GLN A 735 0.63 -23.92 -14.12
N ASP A 736 1.04 -24.81 -15.03
CA ASP A 736 0.51 -24.88 -16.40
C ASP A 736 -0.77 -25.69 -16.51
N ASP A 737 -0.93 -26.72 -15.67
CA ASP A 737 -2.01 -27.70 -15.78
C ASP A 737 -2.60 -28.10 -14.42
N PHE A 738 -3.09 -27.08 -13.71
CA PHE A 738 -3.79 -27.26 -12.44
C PHE A 738 -4.88 -28.33 -12.52
N ASN A 739 -5.64 -28.41 -13.62
CA ASN A 739 -6.78 -29.33 -13.74
C ASN A 739 -6.39 -30.81 -13.87
N ASN A 740 -5.12 -31.13 -14.13
CA ASN A 740 -4.61 -32.50 -14.14
C ASN A 740 -3.72 -32.83 -12.92
N ALA A 741 -3.43 -31.87 -12.06
CA ALA A 741 -2.73 -32.10 -10.79
C ALA A 741 -3.57 -32.96 -9.82
N ILE A 742 -2.93 -33.58 -8.84
CA ILE A 742 -3.57 -34.56 -7.94
C ILE A 742 -4.55 -33.85 -7.01
N LEU A 743 -5.81 -34.27 -7.02
CA LEU A 743 -6.86 -33.70 -6.17
C LEU A 743 -6.75 -34.20 -4.72
N VAL A 744 -6.79 -33.26 -3.77
CA VAL A 744 -6.85 -33.56 -2.34
C VAL A 744 -8.31 -33.70 -1.91
N ASN A 745 -8.60 -34.68 -1.04
CA ASN A 745 -9.94 -34.85 -0.48
C ASN A 745 -10.25 -33.71 0.52
N THR A 746 -11.15 -32.80 0.12
CA THR A 746 -11.59 -31.65 0.91
C THR A 746 -12.92 -31.85 1.62
N SER A 747 -13.45 -33.08 1.71
CA SER A 747 -14.78 -33.34 2.32
C SER A 747 -14.91 -32.97 3.80
N LYS A 748 -13.80 -32.73 4.50
CA LYS A 748 -13.78 -32.29 5.91
C LYS A 748 -13.62 -30.78 6.08
N LEU A 749 -13.42 -30.05 4.98
CA LEU A 749 -13.20 -28.61 4.99
C LEU A 749 -14.53 -27.89 4.88
N ASN A 750 -14.85 -27.08 5.89
CA ASN A 750 -16.03 -26.22 5.90
C ASN A 750 -15.58 -24.78 5.72
N PRO A 751 -15.77 -24.18 4.54
CA PRO A 751 -15.33 -22.82 4.28
C PRO A 751 -15.88 -21.83 5.31
N GLN A 752 -15.00 -20.96 5.79
CA GLN A 752 -15.33 -19.91 6.73
C GLN A 752 -15.73 -18.62 6.01
N GLN A 753 -16.18 -17.62 6.77
CA GLN A 753 -16.54 -16.33 6.23
C GLN A 753 -15.32 -15.59 5.66
N ALA A 754 -15.54 -14.83 4.58
CA ALA A 754 -14.49 -14.07 3.91
C ALA A 754 -13.66 -13.23 4.90
N GLY A 755 -12.34 -13.21 4.72
CA GLY A 755 -11.41 -12.47 5.57
C GLY A 755 -10.98 -13.21 6.85
N THR A 756 -11.54 -14.39 7.15
CA THR A 756 -11.09 -15.22 8.26
C THR A 756 -9.96 -16.17 7.85
N LYS A 757 -9.12 -16.56 8.81
CA LYS A 757 -8.02 -17.50 8.56
C LYS A 757 -8.54 -18.92 8.48
N GLU A 758 -8.26 -19.58 7.36
CA GLU A 758 -8.53 -20.99 7.11
C GLU A 758 -7.33 -21.84 7.52
N VAL A 759 -7.63 -23.05 8.00
CA VAL A 759 -6.62 -24.05 8.37
C VAL A 759 -7.10 -25.41 7.90
N PHE A 760 -6.30 -26.08 7.08
CA PHE A 760 -6.64 -27.42 6.59
C PHE A 760 -5.43 -28.35 6.60
N THR A 761 -5.61 -29.53 7.19
CA THR A 761 -4.55 -30.53 7.28
C THR A 761 -4.91 -31.78 6.49
N PHE A 762 -3.96 -32.28 5.71
CA PHE A 762 -4.12 -33.52 4.96
C PHE A 762 -2.85 -34.38 5.01
N SER A 763 -3.00 -35.68 4.78
CA SER A 763 -1.88 -36.62 4.74
C SER A 763 -1.45 -36.89 3.29
N PRO A 764 -0.18 -36.63 2.92
CA PRO A 764 0.36 -36.92 1.59
C PRO A 764 0.74 -38.40 1.39
N LYS A 765 0.32 -39.35 2.26
CA LYS A 765 0.76 -40.77 2.22
C LYS A 765 0.54 -41.51 0.89
N LEU A 766 -0.41 -41.08 0.07
CA LEU A 766 -0.63 -41.62 -1.29
C LEU A 766 0.43 -41.16 -2.31
N PHE A 767 1.18 -40.11 -2.00
CA PHE A 767 2.12 -39.42 -2.89
C PHE A 767 3.56 -39.94 -2.79
N THR A 768 3.92 -40.59 -1.66
CA THR A 768 5.28 -41.12 -1.39
C THR A 768 5.50 -42.56 -1.88
N ASN A 769 4.45 -43.28 -2.28
CA ASN A 769 4.52 -44.73 -2.51
C ASN A 769 4.40 -45.18 -3.99
N GLY A 770 4.63 -44.28 -4.96
CA GLY A 770 4.66 -44.64 -6.39
C GLY A 770 6.09 -44.72 -6.92
N PRO A 771 6.53 -45.85 -7.52
CA PRO A 771 7.80 -45.88 -8.26
C PRO A 771 7.60 -45.10 -9.56
N ASP A 772 8.19 -43.91 -9.65
CA ASP A 772 8.27 -43.17 -10.92
C ASP A 772 9.28 -43.89 -11.82
N HIS A 773 8.81 -44.84 -12.63
CA HIS A 773 9.58 -45.38 -13.75
C HIS A 773 9.42 -44.45 -14.95
N GLN A 774 10.38 -43.56 -15.16
CA GLN A 774 10.60 -42.93 -16.44
C GLN A 774 12.04 -43.24 -16.90
N PRO A 775 12.25 -43.74 -18.12
CA PRO A 775 13.57 -44.13 -18.60
C PRO A 775 14.27 -42.89 -19.14
N ASP A 776 15.04 -42.23 -18.29
CA ASP A 776 16.35 -41.66 -18.62
C ASP A 776 16.88 -40.90 -17.38
N GLY A 777 18.21 -40.86 -17.26
CA GLY A 777 18.94 -40.72 -15.99
C GLY A 777 18.65 -39.48 -15.15
N GLU A 778 18.88 -39.67 -13.84
CA GLU A 778 18.81 -38.72 -12.71
C GLU A 778 17.46 -38.61 -11.98
N THR A 779 17.05 -39.69 -11.31
CA THR A 779 16.00 -39.64 -10.28
C THR A 779 16.51 -38.93 -9.02
N GLN A 780 16.27 -37.62 -8.90
CA GLN A 780 16.15 -36.98 -7.60
C GLN A 780 14.73 -37.23 -7.09
N GLU A 781 14.55 -38.05 -6.05
CA GLU A 781 13.27 -38.14 -5.34
C GLU A 781 12.89 -36.74 -4.83
N SER A 782 11.94 -36.08 -5.50
CA SER A 782 11.43 -34.79 -5.06
C SER A 782 10.69 -34.98 -3.74
N HIS A 783 11.38 -34.67 -2.63
CA HIS A 783 10.81 -34.65 -1.28
C HIS A 783 9.96 -33.38 -1.06
N ARG A 784 9.29 -32.89 -2.10
CA ARG A 784 8.51 -31.65 -2.08
C ARG A 784 7.14 -31.86 -2.66
N ILE A 785 6.22 -31.07 -2.13
CA ILE A 785 4.90 -30.90 -2.69
C ILE A 785 4.69 -29.43 -2.99
N TYR A 786 4.17 -29.17 -4.17
CA TYR A 786 3.59 -27.89 -4.53
C TYR A 786 2.08 -28.01 -4.39
N VAL A 787 1.46 -27.00 -3.80
CA VAL A 787 0.04 -26.97 -3.48
C VAL A 787 -0.55 -25.69 -4.04
N ALA A 788 -1.71 -25.80 -4.69
CA ALA A 788 -2.50 -24.67 -5.15
C ALA A 788 -3.97 -24.92 -4.86
N ILE A 789 -4.74 -23.85 -4.71
CA ILE A 789 -6.15 -23.89 -4.35
C ILE A 789 -6.98 -23.01 -5.30
N ARG A 790 -8.23 -23.43 -5.54
CA ARG A 790 -9.31 -22.59 -6.09
C ARG A 790 -10.51 -22.66 -5.16
N ALA A 791 -11.18 -21.53 -4.97
CA ALA A 791 -12.48 -21.48 -4.30
C ALA A 791 -13.61 -21.62 -5.32
N ILE A 792 -14.71 -22.23 -4.89
CA ILE A 792 -15.90 -22.49 -5.70
C ILE A 792 -17.11 -21.96 -4.95
N ASP A 793 -17.97 -21.21 -5.63
CA ASP A 793 -19.24 -20.72 -5.07
C ASP A 793 -20.37 -21.78 -5.16
N ARG A 794 -21.59 -21.38 -4.80
CA ARG A 794 -22.78 -22.26 -4.84
C ARG A 794 -23.26 -22.53 -6.27
N ASN A 795 -22.92 -21.65 -7.21
CA ASN A 795 -23.28 -21.71 -8.62
C ASN A 795 -22.20 -22.40 -9.47
N SER A 796 -21.16 -22.94 -8.83
CA SER A 796 -20.01 -23.60 -9.43
C SER A 796 -19.09 -22.69 -10.27
N LEU A 797 -19.13 -21.36 -10.08
CA LEU A 797 -18.06 -20.50 -10.61
C LEU A 797 -16.82 -20.66 -9.75
N LYS A 798 -15.66 -20.54 -10.40
CA LYS A 798 -14.36 -20.83 -9.80
C LYS A 798 -13.53 -19.55 -9.75
N SER A 799 -12.84 -19.34 -8.64
CA SER A 799 -11.80 -18.33 -8.54
C SER A 799 -10.64 -18.66 -9.50
N ALA A 800 -9.78 -17.66 -9.74
CA ALA A 800 -8.44 -17.93 -10.26
C ALA A 800 -7.65 -18.84 -9.30
N VAL A 801 -6.64 -19.55 -9.82
CA VAL A 801 -5.71 -20.35 -9.00
C VAL A 801 -4.99 -19.41 -8.04
N SER A 802 -4.78 -19.87 -6.80
CA SER A 802 -3.99 -19.17 -5.80
C SER A 802 -2.54 -18.96 -6.20
N ASN A 803 -1.77 -18.26 -5.36
CA ASN A 803 -0.32 -18.45 -5.33
C ASN A 803 0.02 -19.94 -5.03
N ILE A 804 1.18 -20.40 -5.48
CA ILE A 804 1.62 -21.79 -5.26
C ILE A 804 2.37 -21.85 -3.93
N ALA A 805 1.89 -22.66 -3.00
CA ALA A 805 2.57 -22.95 -1.75
C ALA A 805 3.48 -24.17 -1.90
N GLN A 806 4.61 -24.16 -1.19
CA GLN A 806 5.56 -25.27 -1.17
C GLN A 806 5.73 -25.82 0.24
N ALA A 807 5.82 -27.14 0.38
CA ALA A 807 6.21 -27.80 1.63
C ALA A 807 7.29 -28.86 1.37
N SER A 808 8.34 -28.85 2.20
CA SER A 808 9.39 -29.86 2.18
C SER A 808 9.02 -31.03 3.09
N LEU A 809 8.98 -32.23 2.52
CA LEU A 809 8.69 -33.50 3.19
C LEU A 809 9.93 -34.08 3.92
N PHE A 810 11.10 -33.45 3.80
CA PHE A 810 12.35 -33.96 4.38
C PHE A 810 12.36 -33.99 5.91
N ILE A 811 12.98 -35.02 6.47
CA ILE A 811 13.38 -35.14 7.87
C ILE A 811 14.92 -35.16 7.85
N PRO A 812 15.61 -34.14 8.40
CA PRO A 812 17.07 -34.20 8.51
C PRO A 812 17.48 -35.44 9.32
N PRO A 813 18.39 -36.29 8.81
CA PRO A 813 18.98 -37.33 9.63
C PRO A 813 19.78 -36.63 10.73
N ASN A 814 19.41 -36.91 11.98
CA ASN A 814 19.98 -36.38 13.22
C ASN A 814 19.46 -35.01 13.70
N SER A 815 18.19 -34.97 14.08
CA SER A 815 17.82 -34.31 15.35
C SER A 815 17.74 -35.38 16.44
N ALA A 816 18.88 -36.00 16.76
CA ALA A 816 18.98 -36.68 18.05
C ALA A 816 18.75 -35.61 19.14
N PRO A 817 17.85 -35.82 20.10
CA PRO A 817 17.63 -34.85 21.16
C PRO A 817 18.96 -34.57 21.87
N ILE A 818 19.22 -33.28 22.10
CA ILE A 818 20.42 -32.70 22.75
C ILE A 818 20.78 -33.44 24.06
N LEU A 819 19.81 -34.15 24.65
CA LEU A 819 19.97 -35.02 25.81
C LEU A 819 21.08 -36.09 25.69
N VAL A 820 21.41 -36.59 24.50
CA VAL A 820 22.42 -37.67 24.37
C VAL A 820 23.85 -37.12 24.41
N ARG A 821 24.10 -35.92 23.87
CA ARG A 821 25.44 -35.32 23.82
C ARG A 821 25.86 -34.76 25.18
N ASP A 822 24.93 -34.12 25.89
CA ASP A 822 25.19 -33.60 27.24
C ASP A 822 25.39 -34.73 28.26
N ASN A 823 24.66 -35.85 28.11
CA ASN A 823 24.84 -37.01 29.00
C ASN A 823 26.18 -37.73 28.74
N LEU A 824 26.69 -37.70 27.50
CA LEU A 824 28.01 -38.25 27.17
C LEU A 824 29.14 -37.36 27.69
N ILE A 825 29.01 -36.03 27.58
CA ILE A 825 29.97 -35.07 28.12
C ILE A 825 29.95 -35.11 29.66
N LEU A 826 28.77 -35.15 30.29
CA LEU A 826 28.63 -35.25 31.74
C LEU A 826 29.22 -36.56 32.28
N LYS A 827 29.00 -37.69 31.60
CA LYS A 827 29.68 -38.96 31.91
C LYS A 827 31.20 -38.84 31.77
N GLY A 828 31.68 -38.22 30.69
CA GLY A 828 33.10 -37.95 30.49
C GLY A 828 33.72 -37.12 31.63
N VAL A 829 33.07 -36.01 32.01
CA VAL A 829 33.53 -35.14 33.10
C VAL A 829 33.48 -35.88 34.44
N LEU A 830 32.42 -36.62 34.76
CA LEU A 830 32.32 -37.40 35.99
C LEU A 830 33.42 -38.49 36.07
N THR A 831 33.74 -39.16 34.96
CA THR A 831 34.83 -40.14 34.92
C THR A 831 36.20 -39.49 35.12
N ALA A 832 36.45 -38.32 34.51
CA ALA A 832 37.70 -37.59 34.68
C ALA A 832 37.87 -37.06 36.12
N VAL A 833 36.82 -36.50 36.72
CA VAL A 833 36.83 -36.05 38.13
C VAL A 833 37.03 -37.24 39.08
N GLY A 834 36.39 -38.38 38.81
CA GLY A 834 36.59 -39.61 39.57
C GLY A 834 38.04 -40.11 39.51
N LEU A 835 38.65 -40.12 38.32
CA LEU A 835 40.07 -40.49 38.14
C LEU A 835 41.01 -39.54 38.87
N ILE A 836 40.78 -38.22 38.78
CA ILE A 836 41.58 -37.22 39.51
C ILE A 836 41.43 -37.43 41.03
N GLY A 837 40.22 -37.68 41.51
CA GLY A 837 39.96 -37.99 42.92
C GLY A 837 40.72 -39.22 43.42
N ILE A 838 40.75 -40.30 42.63
CA ILE A 838 41.51 -41.52 42.95
C ILE A 838 43.02 -41.24 42.95
N ILE A 839 43.53 -40.45 42.00
CA ILE A 839 44.95 -40.06 41.96
C ILE A 839 45.31 -39.22 43.20
N CYS A 840 44.48 -38.25 43.58
CA CYS A 840 44.68 -37.47 44.79
C CYS A 840 44.65 -38.34 46.04
N LEU A 841 43.72 -39.30 46.13
CA LEU A 841 43.60 -40.20 47.28
C LEU A 841 44.80 -41.16 47.39
N THR A 842 45.29 -41.69 46.26
CA THR A 842 46.51 -42.50 46.24
C THR A 842 47.72 -41.68 46.65
N ILE A 843 47.87 -40.43 46.20
CA ILE A 843 48.95 -39.53 46.66
C ILE A 843 48.86 -39.29 48.17
N VAL A 844 47.67 -39.01 48.71
CA VAL A 844 47.47 -38.80 50.16
C VAL A 844 47.78 -40.07 50.95
N VAL A 845 47.30 -41.23 50.51
CA VAL A 845 47.59 -42.53 51.17
C VAL A 845 49.09 -42.81 51.13
N THR A 846 49.75 -42.58 49.99
CA THR A 846 51.20 -42.78 49.85
C THR A 846 51.96 -41.82 50.77
N HIS A 847 51.52 -40.56 50.87
CA HIS A 847 52.09 -39.58 51.80
C HIS A 847 51.87 -39.95 53.26
N CYS A 848 50.69 -40.46 53.63
CA CYS A 848 50.38 -40.97 54.97
C CYS A 848 51.22 -42.21 55.33
N ILE A 849 51.42 -43.14 54.38
CA ILE A 849 52.28 -44.32 54.57
C ILE A 849 53.74 -43.88 54.75
N LEU A 850 54.24 -42.97 53.91
CA LEU A 850 55.59 -42.42 54.03
C LEU A 850 55.79 -41.66 55.35
N ASN A 851 54.80 -40.90 55.82
CA ASN A 851 54.86 -40.23 57.12
C ASN A 851 54.75 -41.19 58.31
N ARG A 852 53.96 -42.27 58.21
CA ARG A 852 53.96 -43.35 59.21
C ARG A 852 55.31 -44.06 59.26
N LYS A 853 55.94 -44.32 58.11
CA LYS A 853 57.27 -44.93 58.03
C LYS A 853 58.35 -44.01 58.63
N LYS A 854 58.33 -42.71 58.30
CA LYS A 854 59.18 -41.69 58.95
C LYS A 854 58.98 -41.58 60.46
N ARG A 855 57.73 -41.69 60.96
CA ARG A 855 57.46 -41.69 62.41
C ARG A 855 57.87 -43.00 63.11
N ALA A 856 57.81 -44.14 62.41
CA ALA A 856 58.31 -45.42 62.92
C ALA A 856 59.84 -45.44 62.98
N ASP A 857 60.53 -44.90 61.97
CA ASP A 857 62.00 -44.79 61.96
C ASP A 857 62.51 -43.77 62.98
N LYS A 858 61.78 -42.67 63.25
CA LYS A 858 62.08 -41.74 64.34
C LYS A 858 61.87 -42.32 65.74
N LYS A 859 60.96 -43.30 65.91
CA LYS A 859 60.78 -44.03 67.17
C LYS A 859 61.77 -45.18 67.36
N LYS A 860 62.43 -45.66 66.30
CA LYS A 860 63.49 -46.70 66.36
C LYS A 860 64.89 -46.12 66.61
N ASN A 861 65.13 -44.86 66.25
CA ASN A 861 66.40 -44.15 66.49
C ASN A 861 66.43 -43.34 67.79
N GLY A 862 65.40 -43.41 68.63
CA GLY A 862 65.35 -42.79 69.96
C GLY A 862 65.67 -43.73 71.13
N THR A 863 66.08 -44.98 70.87
CA THR A 863 66.39 -46.00 71.90
C THR A 863 67.80 -46.59 71.76
N LYS A 864 68.72 -45.89 71.07
CA LYS A 864 70.15 -46.19 71.01
C LYS A 864 70.97 -44.89 71.06
N LEU A 865 70.97 -44.27 72.24
CA LEU A 865 71.98 -43.31 72.72
C LEU A 865 71.78 -43.14 74.23
N ILE A 866 72.13 -44.20 74.96
CA ILE A 866 72.96 -44.15 76.17
C ILE A 866 74.21 -44.95 75.83
#